data_AF-A0A1Y3NDI2-F1
#
_entry.id   AF-A0A1Y3NDI2-F1
#
_cell.length_a   1.000
_cell.length_b   1.000
_cell.length_c   1.000
_cell.angle_alpha   90.00
_cell.angle_beta   90.00
_cell.angle_gamma   90.00
#
_symmetry.space_group_name_H-M   'P 1'
#
loop_
_entity.id
_entity.type
_entity.pdbx_description
1 polymer ?
#
loop_
_entity_poly.entity_id
_entity_poly.type
_entity_poly.pdbx_seq_one_letter_code
_entity_poly.pdbx_strand_id
1 'polypeptide(L)'
;MTYKCTLNSKNIAEYCKPVTGYFIKSSSIINCTGFNKCQEINSFSVNNCMEGDEGRIGGERIDSYDRYKVCFGTSGVLLPTNIEYYNGGGSSYIAYVTTKYNQEYDKGENEIVVLSISPSDVIVESLQGNEIKYFINQNYQPSDPQSKPLIKCVGSKCEALDKPETSGNNVYYADAYNNKYIITCNDEGCTSEDKCSSIGNNMYQKYFIDNGNNKNIIQCTAKECTVEEAQQGIYIQEKNKAGPIEKLIKCDSNGCTYLDVNNTCASAEDEGNVSSDGISISICTEKEPINGYYMNADNTETSMPYIQCTSKVCEGINIIDESCTKDTVGKLVKESGTIGICLDENKVALFNRYNGNEKKNIISCKGSECSSKTAYYGYYLNGGDDKDTYAIIRCINFHGCSKEIFDKSTCEEAADLIKKDNKYYVCLTSKGDKLKELKKDNTETVTNETVPNSMTISLFNGSYTYNVNKFEMRFVTDGSAFLLTKATLESCVSLTSANECVSAPCQTRCFYTAIDGQYCIGSTDKIIRYTSSTGTDTYSCSVIDNEGFVAENIDSNMRLFFFTEYYEQISTITRGMGNINIVYKCTYSSTGSVPSCEMASGSYIIGDNRIDCTGYRQDYCVVSERYDPTTTVPTTTKNEATNTSGSGSGSGTGTSTGSDSTSKTTSKPSVTTIDDDNKNEGSSGAISLYYKLPSFMMYIILFILGIFIYF
;
A
#
# COMPACT_ATOMS: atom_id res chain seq x y z
N MET A 1 40.09 26.18 9.67
CA MET A 1 39.50 25.32 8.62
C MET A 1 38.73 24.22 9.31
N THR A 2 37.50 23.97 8.86
CA THR A 2 36.66 22.89 9.37
C THR A 2 36.59 21.79 8.32
N TYR A 3 36.57 20.53 8.75
CA TYR A 3 36.57 19.38 7.88
C TYR A 3 35.37 18.48 8.20
N LYS A 4 34.73 17.93 7.16
CA LYS A 4 33.74 16.85 7.27
C LYS A 4 34.48 15.56 6.94
N CYS A 5 34.52 14.67 7.91
CA CYS A 5 35.23 13.41 7.79
C CYS A 5 34.25 12.24 7.72
N THR A 6 34.44 11.35 6.76
CA THR A 6 33.83 10.02 6.78
C THR A 6 34.62 9.15 7.74
N LEU A 7 33.94 8.61 8.74
CA LEU A 7 34.53 7.69 9.71
C LEU A 7 34.19 6.26 9.32
N ASN A 8 35.12 5.33 9.53
CA ASN A 8 34.83 3.90 9.38
C ASN A 8 34.16 3.31 10.62
N SER A 9 33.90 2.00 10.58
CA SER A 9 33.31 1.24 11.70
C SER A 9 34.12 1.29 13.00
N LYS A 10 35.36 1.78 12.98
CA LYS A 10 36.21 2.00 14.16
C LYS A 10 36.27 3.46 14.60
N ASN A 11 35.42 4.33 14.04
CA ASN A 11 35.43 5.78 14.24
C ASN A 11 36.76 6.47 13.84
N ILE A 12 37.50 5.88 12.92
CA ILE A 12 38.73 6.48 12.36
C ILE A 12 38.35 7.20 11.07
N ALA A 13 38.80 8.44 10.93
CA ALA A 13 38.59 9.21 9.71
C ALA A 13 39.32 8.56 8.53
N GLU A 14 38.57 8.14 7.51
CA GLU A 14 39.11 7.60 6.26
C GLU A 14 39.33 8.69 5.22
N TYR A 15 38.43 9.67 5.18
CA TYR A 15 38.46 10.76 4.23
C TYR A 15 37.91 12.02 4.88
N CYS A 16 38.64 13.13 4.79
CA CYS A 16 38.21 14.43 5.29
C CYS A 16 38.27 15.45 4.15
N LYS A 17 37.18 16.18 3.95
CA LYS A 17 37.14 17.31 3.01
C LYS A 17 36.93 18.62 3.77
N PRO A 18 37.59 19.72 3.38
CA PRO A 18 37.27 21.03 3.93
C PRO A 18 35.79 21.33 3.67
N VAL A 19 35.12 21.98 4.61
CA VAL A 19 33.70 22.32 4.51
C VAL A 19 33.55 23.80 4.35
N THR A 20 32.71 24.17 3.39
CA THR A 20 32.24 25.53 3.18
C THR A 20 30.73 25.57 3.42
N GLY A 21 30.27 26.49 4.26
CA GLY A 21 28.86 26.70 4.59
C GLY A 21 28.58 26.85 6.09
N TYR A 22 27.36 26.54 6.50
CA TYR A 22 26.83 26.79 7.84
C TYR A 22 26.64 25.50 8.65
N PHE A 23 26.89 25.60 9.95
CA PHE A 23 26.53 24.59 10.94
C PHE A 23 25.67 25.22 12.02
N ILE A 24 24.56 24.58 12.35
CA ILE A 24 23.54 25.09 13.24
C ILE A 24 23.57 24.25 14.52
N LYS A 25 23.80 24.91 15.65
CA LYS A 25 23.84 24.27 16.96
C LYS A 25 23.07 25.10 17.97
N SER A 26 21.87 24.65 18.33
CA SER A 26 20.99 25.24 19.33
C SER A 26 20.74 26.75 19.11
N SER A 27 21.62 27.62 19.61
CA SER A 27 21.55 29.09 19.55
C SER A 27 22.70 29.74 18.77
N SER A 28 23.56 28.96 18.12
CA SER A 28 24.74 29.45 17.42
C SER A 28 24.77 28.90 16.00
N ILE A 29 25.14 29.76 15.06
CA ILE A 29 25.37 29.38 13.67
C ILE A 29 26.85 29.60 13.39
N ILE A 30 27.56 28.56 12.98
CA ILE A 30 28.96 28.65 12.61
C ILE A 30 29.04 28.72 11.10
N ASN A 31 29.51 29.84 10.57
CA ASN A 31 29.75 30.02 9.14
C ASN A 31 31.24 29.77 8.81
N CYS A 32 31.50 28.84 7.91
CA CYS A 32 32.81 28.48 7.42
C CYS A 32 32.91 28.83 5.92
N THR A 33 33.60 29.90 5.55
CA THR A 33 33.72 30.32 4.14
C THR A 33 34.84 29.63 3.35
N GLY A 34 35.52 28.64 3.93
CA GLY A 34 36.63 27.92 3.29
C GLY A 34 38.00 28.63 3.35
N PHE A 35 38.05 29.97 3.31
CA PHE A 35 39.30 30.75 3.30
C PHE A 35 39.71 31.28 4.68
N ASN A 36 38.73 31.65 5.50
CA ASN A 36 38.95 32.25 6.81
C ASN A 36 38.68 31.25 7.94
N LYS A 37 39.00 31.66 9.17
CA LYS A 37 38.50 30.97 10.37
C LYS A 37 36.97 31.01 10.32
N CYS A 38 36.33 29.91 10.69
CA CYS A 38 34.88 29.91 10.82
C CYS A 38 34.46 30.94 11.87
N GLN A 39 33.41 31.68 11.56
CA GLN A 39 32.88 32.72 12.41
C GLN A 39 31.58 32.25 13.04
N GLU A 40 31.44 32.44 14.33
CA GLU A 40 30.17 32.24 15.02
C GLU A 40 29.29 33.48 14.79
N ILE A 41 28.11 33.24 14.23
CA ILE A 41 27.05 34.21 14.00
C ILE A 41 25.98 33.95 15.06
N ASN A 42 25.54 35.02 15.74
CA ASN A 42 24.49 34.93 16.73
C ASN A 42 23.14 34.62 16.03
N SER A 43 22.48 33.51 16.38
CA SER A 43 21.23 33.10 15.72
C SER A 43 20.11 34.15 15.82
N PHE A 44 20.13 35.01 16.84
CA PHE A 44 19.16 36.11 17.01
C PHE A 44 19.34 37.26 16.01
N SER A 45 20.46 37.28 15.27
CA SER A 45 20.77 38.30 14.26
C SER A 45 20.38 37.88 12.84
N VAL A 46 19.83 36.68 12.69
CA VAL A 46 19.45 36.15 11.39
C VAL A 46 18.12 36.77 10.98
N ASN A 47 18.20 37.73 10.07
CA ASN A 47 17.03 38.45 9.56
C ASN A 47 16.24 37.58 8.56
N ASN A 48 15.05 38.08 8.20
CA ASN A 48 14.33 37.60 7.03
C ASN A 48 15.20 37.75 5.78
N CYS A 49 14.96 36.90 4.77
CA CYS A 49 15.66 36.97 3.50
C CYS A 49 15.44 38.33 2.81
N MET A 50 16.52 38.97 2.38
CA MET A 50 16.50 40.21 1.61
C MET A 50 17.13 40.00 0.23
N GLU A 51 16.83 40.90 -0.69
CA GLU A 51 17.50 40.95 -1.99
C GLU A 51 19.03 40.98 -1.81
N GLY A 52 19.75 40.08 -2.48
CA GLY A 52 21.20 39.96 -2.33
C GLY A 52 21.67 39.01 -1.23
N ASP A 53 20.78 38.34 -0.48
CA ASP A 53 21.10 37.32 0.52
C ASP A 53 21.17 35.89 -0.08
N GLU A 54 21.46 35.74 -1.38
CA GLU A 54 21.47 34.44 -2.03
C GLU A 54 22.45 33.48 -1.35
N GLY A 55 21.95 32.34 -0.87
CA GLY A 55 22.73 31.33 -0.17
C GLY A 55 22.97 31.61 1.32
N ARG A 56 22.57 32.76 1.86
CA ARG A 56 22.74 33.04 3.30
C ARG A 56 21.70 32.29 4.13
N ILE A 57 22.05 31.93 5.37
CA ILE A 57 21.04 31.45 6.31
C ILE A 57 20.14 32.61 6.75
N GLY A 58 18.83 32.41 6.61
CA GLY A 58 17.76 33.25 7.12
C GLY A 58 17.04 32.60 8.30
N GLY A 59 16.43 33.42 9.16
CA GLY A 59 15.57 32.98 10.25
C GLY A 59 14.10 33.17 9.87
N GLU A 60 13.23 32.25 10.27
CA GLU A 60 11.79 32.39 10.11
C GLU A 60 11.06 31.77 11.30
N ARG A 61 10.18 32.55 11.94
CA ARG A 61 9.39 32.08 13.06
C ARG A 61 8.07 31.50 12.55
N ILE A 62 7.89 30.19 12.68
CA ILE A 62 6.67 29.47 12.25
C ILE A 62 6.15 28.65 13.43
N ASP A 63 4.86 28.82 13.75
CA ASP A 63 4.19 28.08 14.83
C ASP A 63 4.89 28.12 16.20
N SER A 64 5.49 29.26 16.52
CA SER A 64 6.29 29.50 17.75
C SER A 64 7.69 28.85 17.78
N TYR A 65 8.12 28.18 16.72
CA TYR A 65 9.47 27.64 16.59
C TYR A 65 10.31 28.48 15.63
N ASP A 66 11.56 28.73 16.00
CA ASP A 66 12.54 29.34 15.11
C ASP A 66 13.01 28.26 14.13
N ARG A 67 12.73 28.48 12.85
CA ARG A 67 13.22 27.65 11.75
C ARG A 67 14.23 28.44 10.95
N TYR A 68 15.19 27.73 10.38
CA TYR A 68 16.19 28.31 9.49
C TYR A 68 15.82 28.00 8.05
N LYS A 69 16.23 28.88 7.14
CA LYS A 69 16.10 28.70 5.69
C LYS A 69 17.36 29.16 4.98
N VAL A 70 17.57 28.72 3.76
CA VAL A 70 18.57 29.29 2.84
C VAL A 70 17.87 30.34 1.98
N CYS A 71 18.37 31.57 1.98
CA CYS A 71 17.75 32.70 1.32
C CYS A 71 18.08 32.78 -0.18
N PHE A 72 17.11 33.24 -0.96
CA PHE A 72 17.22 33.50 -2.40
C PHE A 72 16.39 34.74 -2.71
N GLY A 73 17.03 35.92 -2.66
CA GLY A 73 16.31 37.20 -2.66
C GLY A 73 15.38 37.32 -1.45
N THR A 74 14.12 37.69 -1.67
CA THR A 74 13.11 37.83 -0.59
C THR A 74 12.45 36.51 -0.18
N SER A 75 12.78 35.39 -0.84
CA SER A 75 12.26 34.06 -0.51
C SER A 75 13.38 33.18 0.07
N GLY A 76 13.04 31.95 0.48
CA GLY A 76 14.06 31.00 0.90
C GLY A 76 13.51 29.58 1.06
N VAL A 77 14.42 28.61 1.06
CA VAL A 77 14.11 27.19 1.25
C VAL A 77 14.31 26.83 2.71
N LEU A 78 13.24 26.42 3.39
CA LEU A 78 13.29 25.97 4.78
C LEU A 78 14.20 24.75 4.93
N LEU A 79 15.00 24.74 5.99
CA LEU A 79 15.74 23.54 6.36
C LEU A 79 14.77 22.45 6.84
N PRO A 80 15.06 21.17 6.54
CA PRO A 80 14.26 20.06 7.04
C PRO A 80 14.15 20.09 8.56
N THR A 81 12.94 19.82 9.10
CA THR A 81 12.69 19.83 10.55
C THR A 81 12.82 18.47 11.21
N ASN A 82 12.59 17.38 10.48
CA ASN A 82 12.50 16.05 11.07
C ASN A 82 13.71 15.18 10.70
N ILE A 83 14.39 14.65 11.73
CA ILE A 83 15.47 13.66 11.59
C ILE A 83 14.91 12.34 11.03
N GLU A 84 13.62 12.05 11.18
CA GLU A 84 13.04 10.79 10.68
C GLU A 84 13.11 10.64 9.15
N TYR A 85 13.10 11.76 8.40
CA TYR A 85 13.34 11.73 6.95
C TYR A 85 14.80 11.33 6.63
N TYR A 86 15.74 11.55 7.56
CA TYR A 86 17.17 11.23 7.42
C TYR A 86 17.53 9.79 7.79
N ASN A 87 16.63 9.03 8.40
CA ASN A 87 16.91 7.62 8.72
C ASN A 87 17.06 6.74 7.47
N GLY A 88 16.68 7.22 6.29
CA GLY A 88 16.98 6.62 4.98
C GLY A 88 18.34 7.01 4.37
N GLY A 89 19.14 7.86 5.03
CA GLY A 89 20.48 8.25 4.58
C GLY A 89 20.54 9.26 3.42
N GLY A 90 19.40 9.78 2.96
CA GLY A 90 19.35 10.80 1.90
C GLY A 90 19.56 12.21 2.46
N SER A 91 20.63 12.90 2.06
CA SER A 91 20.72 14.36 2.22
C SER A 91 19.76 15.05 1.26
N SER A 92 19.09 16.12 1.69
CA SER A 92 18.36 17.01 0.77
C SER A 92 19.35 17.97 0.11
N TYR A 93 19.10 18.30 -1.16
CA TYR A 93 20.03 19.10 -1.95
C TYR A 93 19.32 20.25 -2.64
N ILE A 94 19.82 21.48 -2.50
CA ILE A 94 19.34 22.62 -3.29
C ILE A 94 20.45 23.11 -4.21
N ALA A 95 20.09 23.69 -5.35
CA ALA A 95 21.05 24.29 -6.25
C ALA A 95 20.58 25.67 -6.73
N TYR A 96 21.53 26.55 -6.99
CA TYR A 96 21.22 27.86 -7.57
C TYR A 96 22.41 28.42 -8.35
N VAL A 97 22.11 29.36 -9.24
CA VAL A 97 23.11 30.17 -9.97
C VAL A 97 23.33 31.46 -9.20
N THR A 98 24.59 31.80 -8.94
CA THR A 98 24.97 33.06 -8.29
C THR A 98 24.76 34.25 -9.23
N THR A 99 24.15 35.32 -8.73
CA THR A 99 23.97 36.60 -9.48
C THR A 99 25.12 37.59 -9.28
N LYS A 100 25.99 37.32 -8.31
CA LYS A 100 27.19 38.07 -7.95
C LYS A 100 28.16 37.14 -7.25
N TYR A 101 29.37 37.60 -6.95
CA TYR A 101 30.29 36.83 -6.12
C TYR A 101 29.65 36.47 -4.76
N ASN A 102 29.49 35.18 -4.51
CA ASN A 102 28.94 34.63 -3.28
C ASN A 102 30.07 34.42 -2.27
N GLN A 103 30.15 35.31 -1.28
CA GLN A 103 31.19 35.29 -0.25
C GLN A 103 31.04 34.15 0.75
N GLU A 104 29.83 33.61 0.89
CA GLU A 104 29.53 32.54 1.85
C GLU A 104 30.14 31.21 1.37
N TYR A 105 30.15 31.01 0.05
CA TYR A 105 30.58 29.76 -0.57
C TYR A 105 31.82 29.87 -1.47
N ASP A 106 32.37 31.08 -1.60
CA ASP A 106 33.45 31.43 -2.54
C ASP A 106 33.14 30.98 -3.96
N LYS A 107 32.07 31.56 -4.50
CA LYS A 107 31.61 31.26 -5.86
C LYS A 107 31.51 32.54 -6.66
N GLY A 108 32.13 32.54 -7.84
CA GLY A 108 32.07 33.64 -8.80
C GLY A 108 30.64 33.96 -9.21
N GLU A 109 30.44 35.07 -9.90
CA GLU A 109 29.17 35.37 -10.57
C GLU A 109 28.88 34.33 -11.67
N ASN A 110 27.61 33.95 -11.84
CA ASN A 110 27.13 32.93 -12.77
C ASN A 110 27.68 31.50 -12.53
N GLU A 111 28.22 31.23 -11.35
CA GLU A 111 28.60 29.88 -10.93
C GLU A 111 27.43 29.16 -10.27
N ILE A 112 27.40 27.83 -10.39
CA ILE A 112 26.40 26.99 -9.74
C ILE A 112 26.90 26.55 -8.38
N VAL A 113 26.06 26.74 -7.37
CA VAL A 113 26.28 26.24 -6.02
C VAL A 113 25.28 25.13 -5.76
N VAL A 114 25.78 23.94 -5.39
CA VAL A 114 24.96 22.84 -4.88
C VAL A 114 25.19 22.73 -3.39
N LEU A 115 24.12 22.83 -2.61
CA LEU A 115 24.15 22.76 -1.15
C LEU A 115 23.47 21.47 -0.69
N SER A 116 24.17 20.70 0.14
CA SER A 116 23.53 19.70 0.99
C SER A 116 22.94 20.44 2.19
N ILE A 117 21.65 20.29 2.42
CA ILE A 117 20.95 20.88 3.56
C ILE A 117 20.48 19.79 4.51
N SER A 118 20.53 20.06 5.81
CA SER A 118 20.02 19.22 6.89
C SER A 118 19.47 20.07 8.02
N PRO A 119 18.83 19.50 9.05
CA PRO A 119 18.40 20.26 10.22
C PRO A 119 19.56 20.98 10.94
N SER A 120 20.80 20.51 10.75
CA SER A 120 21.98 20.97 11.49
C SER A 120 23.06 21.61 10.62
N ASP A 121 22.97 21.56 9.30
CA ASP A 121 23.99 22.13 8.42
C ASP A 121 23.47 22.50 7.03
N VAL A 122 24.19 23.42 6.38
CA VAL A 122 24.03 23.81 4.98
C VAL A 122 25.41 23.95 4.39
N ILE A 123 25.84 22.96 3.61
CA ILE A 123 27.23 22.87 3.16
C ILE A 123 27.32 22.71 1.65
N VAL A 124 28.35 23.28 1.04
CA VAL A 124 28.68 23.05 -0.37
C VAL A 124 28.99 21.58 -0.57
N GLU A 125 28.30 20.96 -1.51
CA GLU A 125 28.50 19.56 -1.84
C GLU A 125 28.96 19.40 -3.29
N SER A 126 29.92 18.49 -3.50
CA SER A 126 30.33 18.09 -4.83
C SER A 126 29.66 16.76 -5.11
N LEU A 127 28.60 16.80 -5.92
CA LEU A 127 27.95 15.60 -6.42
C LEU A 127 29.00 14.68 -7.08
N GLN A 128 28.96 13.40 -6.73
CA GLN A 128 29.88 12.37 -7.24
C GLN A 128 29.11 11.37 -8.10
N GLY A 129 29.82 10.63 -8.95
CA GLY A 129 29.25 9.64 -9.84
C GLY A 129 28.82 10.21 -11.19
N ASN A 130 28.18 9.37 -12.01
CA ASN A 130 27.70 9.71 -13.35
C ASN A 130 26.17 9.87 -13.40
N GLU A 131 25.52 9.91 -12.23
CA GLU A 131 24.08 10.10 -12.14
C GLU A 131 23.71 11.52 -12.56
N ILE A 132 22.67 11.63 -13.39
CA ILE A 132 22.12 12.91 -13.81
C ILE A 132 21.12 13.36 -12.75
N LYS A 133 21.30 14.58 -12.23
CA LYS A 133 20.44 15.19 -11.21
C LYS A 133 19.87 16.50 -11.72
N TYR A 134 18.58 16.71 -11.49
CA TYR A 134 17.89 17.95 -11.83
C TYR A 134 17.48 18.67 -10.56
N PHE A 135 17.65 19.99 -10.57
CA PHE A 135 17.28 20.88 -9.48
C PHE A 135 16.54 22.07 -10.04
N ILE A 136 15.58 22.61 -9.29
CA ILE A 136 15.12 23.97 -9.53
C ILE A 136 16.24 24.92 -9.16
N ASN A 137 16.55 25.87 -10.06
CA ASN A 137 17.39 27.00 -9.73
C ASN A 137 16.65 27.88 -8.71
N GLN A 138 17.05 27.82 -7.44
CA GLN A 138 16.36 28.56 -6.38
C GLN A 138 16.44 30.08 -6.55
N ASN A 139 17.38 30.56 -7.38
CA ASN A 139 17.53 31.98 -7.71
C ASN A 139 16.88 32.35 -9.06
N TYR A 140 15.97 31.51 -9.58
CA TYR A 140 15.23 31.81 -10.80
C TYR A 140 14.32 33.04 -10.61
N GLN A 141 14.39 33.97 -11.56
CA GLN A 141 13.57 35.18 -11.60
C GLN A 141 12.80 35.19 -12.94
N PRO A 142 11.48 34.90 -12.96
CA PRO A 142 10.70 34.87 -14.19
C PRO A 142 10.69 36.18 -15.00
N SER A 143 10.97 37.31 -14.34
CA SER A 143 11.06 38.63 -14.96
C SER A 143 12.39 38.86 -15.70
N ASP A 144 13.42 38.06 -15.43
CA ASP A 144 14.72 38.14 -16.09
C ASP A 144 14.82 37.05 -17.18
N PRO A 145 14.83 37.42 -18.48
CA PRO A 145 14.89 36.44 -19.56
C PRO A 145 16.23 35.68 -19.64
N GLN A 146 17.27 36.13 -18.95
CA GLN A 146 18.54 35.39 -18.83
C GLN A 146 18.52 34.38 -17.67
N SER A 147 17.52 34.46 -16.79
CA SER A 147 17.39 33.55 -15.65
C SER A 147 16.90 32.19 -16.13
N LYS A 148 17.65 31.15 -15.77
CA LYS A 148 17.41 29.77 -16.17
C LYS A 148 16.73 29.01 -15.03
N PRO A 149 15.55 28.41 -15.22
CA PRO A 149 14.76 27.84 -14.13
C PRO A 149 15.28 26.49 -13.60
N LEU A 150 16.10 25.80 -14.40
CA LEU A 150 16.51 24.43 -14.13
C LEU A 150 18.04 24.33 -14.10
N ILE A 151 18.56 23.49 -13.21
CA ILE A 151 19.97 23.13 -13.14
C ILE A 151 20.09 21.62 -13.35
N LYS A 152 20.96 21.21 -14.26
CA LYS A 152 21.33 19.82 -14.51
C LYS A 152 22.74 19.58 -14.04
N CYS A 153 22.95 18.53 -13.26
CA CYS A 153 24.27 18.09 -12.82
C CYS A 153 24.54 16.65 -13.26
N VAL A 154 25.76 16.39 -13.74
CA VAL A 154 26.27 15.04 -14.01
C VAL A 154 27.59 14.90 -13.26
N GLY A 155 27.55 14.21 -12.12
CA GLY A 155 28.64 14.27 -11.15
C GLY A 155 28.91 15.71 -10.71
N SER A 156 30.17 16.14 -10.72
CA SER A 156 30.56 17.49 -10.28
C SER A 156 30.34 18.59 -11.32
N LYS A 157 29.89 18.25 -12.53
CA LYS A 157 29.63 19.23 -13.59
C LYS A 157 28.16 19.59 -13.59
N CYS A 158 27.86 20.86 -13.34
CA CYS A 158 26.51 21.39 -13.39
C CYS A 158 26.39 22.46 -14.48
N GLU A 159 25.23 22.55 -15.10
CA GLU A 159 24.86 23.59 -16.06
C GLU A 159 23.44 24.09 -15.78
N ALA A 160 23.22 25.38 -16.01
CA ALA A 160 21.89 25.97 -15.94
C ALA A 160 21.24 25.85 -17.32
N LEU A 161 20.02 25.32 -17.35
CA LEU A 161 19.26 25.02 -18.56
C LEU A 161 18.15 26.04 -18.75
N ASP A 162 17.98 26.47 -19.99
CA ASP A 162 16.84 27.29 -20.40
C ASP A 162 15.53 26.54 -20.14
N LYS A 163 14.43 27.28 -20.08
CA LYS A 163 13.11 26.65 -20.01
C LYS A 163 12.94 25.69 -21.20
N PRO A 164 12.38 24.49 -20.97
CA PRO A 164 12.15 23.57 -22.07
C PRO A 164 11.17 24.22 -23.05
N GLU A 165 11.46 24.12 -24.35
CA GLU A 165 10.50 24.51 -25.40
C GLU A 165 9.37 23.49 -25.38
N THR A 166 8.29 23.80 -24.66
CA THR A 166 7.12 22.96 -24.62
C THR A 166 6.00 23.70 -25.31
N SER A 167 5.34 23.09 -26.30
CA SER A 167 4.19 23.71 -26.97
C SER A 167 2.96 23.75 -26.04
N GLY A 168 3.07 24.38 -24.87
CA GLY A 168 2.07 24.40 -23.80
C GLY A 168 1.99 23.11 -22.95
N ASN A 169 2.87 22.13 -23.17
CA ASN A 169 2.85 20.86 -22.43
C ASN A 169 3.78 20.89 -21.22
N ASN A 170 3.39 20.22 -20.14
CA ASN A 170 4.29 20.02 -19.01
C ASN A 170 5.34 18.95 -19.34
N VAL A 171 6.59 19.19 -18.97
CA VAL A 171 7.65 18.19 -18.93
C VAL A 171 8.11 17.94 -17.50
N TYR A 172 8.64 16.75 -17.24
CA TYR A 172 8.89 16.27 -15.89
C TYR A 172 10.33 15.80 -15.71
N TYR A 173 10.90 16.07 -14.53
CA TYR A 173 12.19 15.58 -14.09
C TYR A 173 12.07 15.09 -12.64
N ALA A 174 12.82 14.04 -12.28
CA ALA A 174 12.92 13.66 -10.88
C ALA A 174 13.69 14.73 -10.11
N ASP A 175 13.13 15.20 -8.99
CA ASP A 175 13.78 16.25 -8.21
C ASP A 175 14.89 15.64 -7.32
N ALA A 176 16.11 16.13 -7.50
CA ALA A 176 17.23 15.72 -6.64
C ALA A 176 17.19 16.37 -5.24
N TYR A 177 16.34 17.37 -5.00
CA TYR A 177 16.08 17.92 -3.66
C TYR A 177 15.42 16.92 -2.73
N ASN A 178 14.41 16.23 -3.22
CA ASN A 178 13.60 15.29 -2.48
C ASN A 178 13.09 14.24 -3.44
N ASN A 179 13.42 12.97 -3.20
CA ASN A 179 13.02 11.87 -4.07
C ASN A 179 11.50 11.70 -4.18
N LYS A 180 10.68 12.31 -3.31
CA LYS A 180 9.21 12.31 -3.46
C LYS A 180 8.67 13.36 -4.44
N TYR A 181 9.53 14.28 -4.85
CA TYR A 181 9.15 15.46 -5.60
C TYR A 181 9.47 15.26 -7.08
N ILE A 182 8.64 15.84 -7.93
CA ILE A 182 8.87 15.95 -9.37
C ILE A 182 8.96 17.42 -9.72
N ILE A 183 9.99 17.77 -10.48
CA ILE A 183 10.10 19.07 -11.12
C ILE A 183 9.22 19.05 -12.36
N THR A 184 8.21 19.91 -12.40
CA THR A 184 7.35 20.15 -13.55
C THR A 184 7.76 21.46 -14.20
N CYS A 185 8.13 21.44 -15.48
CA CYS A 185 8.50 22.64 -16.22
C CYS A 185 7.55 22.88 -17.41
N ASN A 186 7.32 24.15 -17.71
CA ASN A 186 6.55 24.63 -18.86
C ASN A 186 7.09 26.01 -19.33
N ASP A 187 6.34 26.69 -20.20
CA ASP A 187 6.72 28.01 -20.74
C ASP A 187 6.85 29.13 -19.70
N GLU A 188 6.23 28.97 -18.52
CA GLU A 188 6.23 29.95 -17.43
C GLU A 188 7.38 29.73 -16.43
N GLY A 189 7.93 28.52 -16.36
CA GLY A 189 9.06 28.18 -15.49
C GLY A 189 9.02 26.73 -15.03
N CYS A 190 9.66 26.47 -13.89
CA CYS A 190 9.68 25.16 -13.25
C CYS A 190 9.18 25.25 -11.80
N THR A 191 8.35 24.29 -11.39
CA THR A 191 7.89 24.10 -10.01
C THR A 191 8.22 22.69 -9.55
N SER A 192 8.35 22.48 -8.23
CA SER A 192 8.63 21.17 -7.65
C SER A 192 7.56 20.86 -6.62
N GLU A 193 6.95 19.69 -6.76
CA GLU A 193 5.80 19.29 -5.95
C GLU A 193 5.93 17.83 -5.54
N ASP A 194 5.49 17.53 -4.31
CA ASP A 194 5.36 16.16 -3.83
C ASP A 194 4.23 15.44 -4.60
N LYS A 195 4.62 14.56 -5.53
CA LYS A 195 3.67 13.73 -6.28
C LYS A 195 3.44 12.37 -5.61
N CYS A 196 4.32 11.95 -4.72
CA CYS A 196 4.24 10.69 -3.98
C CYS A 196 3.18 10.69 -2.88
N SER A 197 3.06 11.76 -2.10
CA SER A 197 2.18 11.81 -0.92
C SER A 197 0.69 11.72 -1.28
N SER A 198 0.33 12.04 -2.52
CA SER A 198 -1.03 11.86 -3.04
C SER A 198 -1.39 10.40 -3.36
N ILE A 199 -0.39 9.52 -3.43
CA ILE A 199 -0.58 8.09 -3.66
C ILE A 199 -0.96 7.45 -2.33
N GLY A 200 -2.27 7.30 -2.10
CA GLY A 200 -2.76 6.57 -0.94
C GLY A 200 -2.20 5.14 -0.87
N ASN A 201 -2.24 4.52 0.30
CA ASN A 201 -1.68 3.18 0.56
C ASN A 201 -2.21 2.06 -0.35
N ASN A 202 -3.25 2.31 -1.15
CA ASN A 202 -3.85 1.36 -2.08
C ASN A 202 -3.25 1.54 -3.50
N MET A 203 -2.06 0.95 -3.69
CA MET A 203 -1.53 0.32 -4.93
C MET A 203 -1.51 1.05 -6.30
N TYR A 204 -1.63 2.38 -6.41
CA TYR A 204 -1.46 3.03 -7.72
C TYR A 204 -0.16 3.83 -7.81
N GLN A 205 0.82 3.29 -8.52
CA GLN A 205 2.02 4.03 -8.93
C GLN A 205 1.64 5.09 -9.97
N LYS A 206 2.33 6.23 -9.95
CA LYS A 206 2.24 7.26 -11.00
C LYS A 206 3.49 7.20 -11.87
N TYR A 207 3.34 7.46 -13.16
CA TYR A 207 4.44 7.40 -14.12
C TYR A 207 4.58 8.72 -14.88
N PHE A 208 5.80 9.19 -15.11
CA PHE A 208 6.06 10.36 -15.93
C PHE A 208 7.18 10.06 -16.90
N ILE A 209 7.22 10.72 -18.05
CA ILE A 209 8.37 10.61 -18.95
C ILE A 209 9.46 11.49 -18.36
N ASP A 210 10.65 10.93 -18.14
CA ASP A 210 11.81 11.72 -17.73
C ASP A 210 12.30 12.55 -18.92
N ASN A 211 12.09 13.86 -18.89
CA ASN A 211 12.52 14.73 -19.98
C ASN A 211 14.05 14.86 -20.05
N GLY A 212 14.78 14.41 -19.02
CA GLY A 212 16.22 14.29 -19.05
C GLY A 212 16.75 13.19 -19.96
N ASN A 213 15.95 12.14 -20.16
CA ASN A 213 16.18 11.04 -21.09
C ASN A 213 14.84 10.38 -21.39
N ASN A 214 14.27 10.64 -22.57
CA ASN A 214 12.94 10.14 -22.92
C ASN A 214 12.82 8.61 -22.98
N LYS A 215 13.92 7.85 -22.89
CA LYS A 215 13.89 6.38 -22.71
C LYS A 215 13.61 5.95 -21.27
N ASN A 216 13.66 6.88 -20.33
CA ASN A 216 13.40 6.64 -18.94
C ASN A 216 11.99 7.11 -18.55
N ILE A 217 11.47 6.49 -17.50
CA ILE A 217 10.27 6.91 -16.79
C ILE A 217 10.63 7.29 -15.36
N ILE A 218 9.88 8.22 -14.79
CA ILE A 218 9.86 8.53 -13.37
C ILE A 218 8.70 7.75 -12.77
N GLN A 219 9.00 6.74 -11.96
CA GLN A 219 8.01 5.94 -11.25
C GLN A 219 7.87 6.49 -9.83
N CYS A 220 6.70 7.01 -9.47
CA CYS A 220 6.40 7.48 -8.13
C CYS A 220 5.53 6.48 -7.38
N THR A 221 5.97 6.14 -6.17
CA THR A 221 5.27 5.32 -5.18
C THR A 221 4.83 6.21 -4.01
N ALA A 222 4.11 5.67 -3.03
CA ALA A 222 3.82 6.39 -1.78
C ALA A 222 5.08 6.81 -0.99
N LYS A 223 6.24 6.21 -1.29
CA LYS A 223 7.50 6.43 -0.55
C LYS A 223 8.46 7.35 -1.27
N GLU A 224 8.59 7.22 -2.58
CA GLU A 224 9.58 7.94 -3.39
C GLU A 224 9.27 7.84 -4.88
N CYS A 225 9.88 8.71 -5.67
CA CYS A 225 10.00 8.67 -7.10
C CYS A 225 11.42 8.21 -7.49
N THR A 226 11.49 7.27 -8.42
CA THR A 226 12.73 6.73 -8.96
C THR A 226 12.74 6.87 -10.48
N VAL A 227 13.92 7.11 -11.05
CA VAL A 227 14.11 7.11 -12.50
C VAL A 227 14.60 5.74 -12.93
N GLU A 228 13.91 5.12 -13.88
CA GLU A 228 14.29 3.82 -14.44
C GLU A 228 14.17 3.81 -15.96
N GLU A 229 14.95 2.95 -16.61
CA GLU A 229 14.81 2.72 -18.05
C GLU A 229 13.45 2.06 -18.32
N ALA A 230 12.65 2.68 -19.19
CA ALA A 230 11.32 2.22 -19.47
C ALA A 230 11.36 0.90 -20.23
N GLN A 231 10.52 -0.05 -19.80
CA GLN A 231 10.25 -1.24 -20.57
C GLN A 231 9.27 -0.88 -21.71
N GLN A 232 9.35 -1.61 -22.82
CA GLN A 232 8.38 -1.44 -23.91
C GLN A 232 6.96 -1.74 -23.39
N GLY A 233 6.04 -0.79 -23.54
CA GLY A 233 4.69 -0.95 -23.00
C GLY A 233 3.92 0.37 -22.85
N ILE A 234 2.81 0.28 -22.12
CA ILE A 234 1.93 1.40 -21.80
C ILE A 234 1.92 1.63 -20.28
N TYR A 235 2.13 2.88 -19.86
CA TYR A 235 2.08 3.31 -18.48
C TYR A 235 0.95 4.33 -18.27
N ILE A 236 0.38 4.34 -17.07
CA ILE A 236 -0.67 5.30 -16.69
C ILE A 236 0.00 6.45 -15.96
N GLN A 237 -0.12 7.67 -16.47
CA GLN A 237 0.54 8.82 -15.85
C GLN A 237 -0.06 9.14 -14.48
N GLU A 238 -1.38 9.33 -14.48
CA GLU A 238 -2.13 9.67 -13.28
C GLU A 238 -3.52 9.05 -13.37
N LYS A 239 -3.91 8.29 -12.35
CA LYS A 239 -5.28 7.82 -12.18
C LYS A 239 -5.94 8.65 -11.10
N ASN A 240 -6.85 9.53 -11.49
CA ASN A 240 -7.74 10.17 -10.52
C ASN A 240 -8.64 9.11 -9.91
N LYS A 241 -8.77 9.12 -8.57
CA LYS A 241 -9.43 8.08 -7.74
C LYS A 241 -10.86 7.70 -8.19
N ALA A 242 -11.50 8.54 -9.01
CA ALA A 242 -12.80 8.28 -9.62
C ALA A 242 -12.96 8.93 -11.02
N GLY A 243 -11.86 9.33 -11.68
CA GLY A 243 -11.89 10.05 -12.96
C GLY A 243 -11.41 9.21 -14.15
N PRO A 244 -11.73 9.61 -15.40
CA PRO A 244 -11.18 8.98 -16.59
C PRO A 244 -9.65 9.08 -16.59
N ILE A 245 -8.98 8.14 -17.27
CA ILE A 245 -7.53 8.22 -17.49
C ILE A 245 -7.29 9.37 -18.48
N GLU A 246 -6.66 10.44 -18.01
CA GLU A 246 -6.44 11.62 -18.84
C GLU A 246 -5.26 11.45 -19.80
N LYS A 247 -4.22 10.71 -19.39
CA LYS A 247 -2.98 10.56 -20.16
C LYS A 247 -2.36 9.17 -20.00
N LEU A 248 -1.97 8.58 -21.12
CA LEU A 248 -1.18 7.36 -21.20
C LEU A 248 0.24 7.70 -21.68
N ILE A 249 1.20 6.86 -21.32
CA ILE A 249 2.58 6.93 -21.80
C ILE A 249 2.87 5.65 -22.57
N LYS A 250 3.28 5.76 -23.83
CA LYS A 250 3.75 4.64 -24.63
C LYS A 250 5.26 4.68 -24.74
N CYS A 251 5.92 3.59 -24.36
CA CYS A 251 7.36 3.44 -24.49
C CYS A 251 7.70 2.32 -25.48
N ASP A 252 8.65 2.58 -26.38
CA ASP A 252 9.24 1.63 -27.31
C ASP A 252 10.78 1.78 -27.36
N SER A 253 11.44 1.11 -28.31
CA SER A 253 12.91 1.16 -28.44
C SER A 253 13.48 2.57 -28.72
N ASN A 254 12.64 3.49 -29.21
CA ASN A 254 13.02 4.87 -29.52
C ASN A 254 12.76 5.82 -28.35
N GLY A 255 12.03 5.38 -27.32
CA GLY A 255 11.73 6.13 -26.10
C GLY A 255 10.25 6.15 -25.77
N CYS A 256 9.88 7.03 -24.85
CA CYS A 256 8.53 7.21 -24.35
C CYS A 256 7.89 8.47 -24.93
N THR A 257 6.58 8.38 -25.19
CA THR A 257 5.74 9.48 -25.68
C THR A 257 4.39 9.48 -24.98
N TYR A 258 3.78 10.66 -24.83
CA TYR A 258 2.40 10.76 -24.32
C TYR A 258 1.40 10.39 -25.41
N LEU A 259 0.42 9.57 -25.07
CA LEU A 259 -0.74 9.26 -25.89
C LEU A 259 -1.94 10.08 -25.40
N ASP A 260 -2.53 10.86 -26.29
CA ASP A 260 -3.78 11.57 -26.04
C ASP A 260 -4.95 10.58 -26.17
N VAL A 261 -5.56 10.27 -25.04
CA VAL A 261 -6.64 9.26 -24.94
C VAL A 261 -7.87 9.68 -25.75
N ASN A 262 -8.04 10.98 -26.04
CA ASN A 262 -9.19 11.50 -26.77
C ASN A 262 -9.13 11.30 -28.29
N ASN A 263 -7.95 10.99 -28.86
CA ASN A 263 -7.77 10.87 -30.32
C ASN A 263 -7.50 9.44 -30.82
N THR A 264 -7.27 8.48 -29.92
CA THR A 264 -6.85 7.11 -30.29
C THR A 264 -7.97 6.16 -30.72
N CYS A 265 -9.24 6.59 -30.78
CA CYS A 265 -10.33 5.74 -31.26
C CYS A 265 -10.77 6.00 -32.72
N ALA A 266 -10.07 6.88 -33.46
CA ALA A 266 -10.60 7.45 -34.71
C ALA A 266 -9.95 7.00 -36.04
N SER A 267 -8.87 6.20 -36.05
CA SER A 267 -8.27 5.71 -37.31
C SER A 267 -8.01 4.21 -37.29
N ALA A 268 -8.87 3.47 -37.99
CA ALA A 268 -8.88 2.01 -38.10
C ALA A 268 -7.72 1.40 -38.95
N GLU A 269 -6.52 1.97 -38.90
CA GLU A 269 -5.34 1.39 -39.58
C GLU A 269 -4.13 1.19 -38.66
N ASP A 270 -4.16 1.69 -37.41
CA ASP A 270 -3.15 1.39 -36.39
C ASP A 270 -3.79 0.73 -35.16
N GLU A 271 -3.18 -0.38 -34.76
CA GLU A 271 -3.66 -1.38 -33.81
C GLU A 271 -3.87 -0.86 -32.38
N GLY A 272 -5.04 -1.19 -31.79
CA GLY A 272 -5.28 -1.15 -30.34
C GLY A 272 -6.42 -0.22 -29.90
N ASN A 273 -7.59 -0.79 -29.59
CA ASN A 273 -8.67 -0.07 -28.92
C ASN A 273 -8.44 -0.04 -27.41
N VAL A 274 -8.43 1.16 -26.81
CA VAL A 274 -8.47 1.37 -25.36
C VAL A 274 -9.91 1.70 -24.95
N SER A 275 -10.53 0.84 -24.14
CA SER A 275 -11.82 1.14 -23.50
C SER A 275 -11.62 2.11 -22.33
N SER A 276 -12.50 3.09 -22.21
CA SER A 276 -12.42 4.23 -21.28
C SER A 276 -12.64 3.89 -19.80
N ASP A 277 -12.90 2.62 -19.44
CA ASP A 277 -13.57 2.32 -18.17
C ASP A 277 -12.61 1.65 -17.17
N GLY A 278 -11.62 2.45 -16.75
CA GLY A 278 -11.19 2.55 -15.36
C GLY A 278 -10.43 1.40 -14.66
N ILE A 279 -10.55 0.11 -14.98
CA ILE A 279 -9.93 -0.96 -14.13
C ILE A 279 -9.19 -2.08 -14.89
N SER A 280 -9.19 -2.12 -16.21
CA SER A 280 -8.29 -3.00 -16.95
C SER A 280 -7.94 -2.41 -18.30
N ILE A 281 -6.68 -1.98 -18.47
CA ILE A 281 -6.12 -1.80 -19.81
C ILE A 281 -5.92 -3.21 -20.38
N SER A 282 -7.01 -3.78 -20.86
CA SER A 282 -6.97 -4.88 -21.81
C SER A 282 -6.43 -4.28 -23.09
N ILE A 283 -5.10 -4.29 -23.27
CA ILE A 283 -4.55 -4.26 -24.62
C ILE A 283 -5.09 -5.55 -25.23
N CYS A 284 -6.14 -5.43 -26.04
CA CYS A 284 -6.69 -6.56 -26.77
C CYS A 284 -5.62 -7.03 -27.75
N THR A 285 -4.68 -7.87 -27.30
CA THR A 285 -4.03 -8.80 -28.20
C THR A 285 -5.16 -9.61 -28.80
N GLU A 286 -5.31 -9.54 -30.12
CA GLU A 286 -6.28 -10.34 -30.87
C GLU A 286 -6.28 -11.77 -30.33
N LYS A 287 -7.30 -12.06 -29.53
CA LYS A 287 -7.69 -13.40 -29.17
C LYS A 287 -9.14 -13.43 -29.58
N GLU A 288 -9.49 -14.34 -30.48
CA GLU A 288 -10.87 -14.45 -30.94
C GLU A 288 -11.79 -14.45 -29.72
N PRO A 289 -12.79 -13.56 -29.67
CA PRO A 289 -13.71 -13.49 -28.55
C PRO A 289 -14.33 -14.86 -28.33
N ILE A 290 -14.20 -15.37 -27.10
CA ILE A 290 -14.81 -16.65 -26.72
C ILE A 290 -16.33 -16.46 -26.79
N ASN A 291 -17.02 -17.38 -27.46
CA ASN A 291 -18.48 -17.36 -27.54
C ASN A 291 -19.08 -17.33 -26.11
N GLY A 292 -19.90 -16.32 -25.81
CA GLY A 292 -20.51 -16.23 -24.48
C GLY A 292 -21.19 -14.90 -24.19
N TYR A 293 -21.75 -14.80 -22.99
CA TYR A 293 -22.30 -13.56 -22.44
C TYR A 293 -21.41 -13.05 -21.31
N TYR A 294 -21.15 -11.75 -21.32
CA TYR A 294 -20.28 -11.07 -20.38
C TYR A 294 -21.05 -9.93 -19.73
N MET A 295 -20.77 -9.64 -18.46
CA MET A 295 -21.24 -8.39 -17.86
C MET A 295 -20.42 -7.24 -18.43
N ASN A 296 -21.10 -6.22 -18.93
CA ASN A 296 -20.46 -4.97 -19.28
C ASN A 296 -19.94 -4.33 -17.97
N ALA A 297 -18.64 -4.05 -17.91
CA ALA A 297 -17.99 -3.54 -16.70
C ALA A 297 -18.46 -2.13 -16.32
N ASP A 298 -19.05 -1.38 -17.27
CA ASP A 298 -19.36 0.05 -17.16
C ASP A 298 -20.79 0.38 -16.67
N ASN A 299 -21.38 -0.46 -15.81
CA ASN A 299 -22.81 -0.32 -15.49
C ASN A 299 -23.14 0.80 -14.49
N THR A 300 -23.25 2.05 -14.98
CA THR A 300 -24.15 3.07 -14.41
C THR A 300 -25.53 3.01 -15.11
N GLU A 301 -26.28 1.99 -14.76
CA GLU A 301 -27.75 1.83 -14.76
C GLU A 301 -28.65 2.06 -16.00
N THR A 302 -28.24 2.45 -17.23
CA THR A 302 -29.30 2.75 -18.25
C THR A 302 -29.21 2.22 -19.68
N SER A 303 -28.13 1.63 -20.20
CA SER A 303 -28.23 0.93 -21.49
C SER A 303 -27.19 -0.17 -21.67
N MET A 304 -27.65 -1.41 -21.83
CA MET A 304 -26.85 -2.60 -22.18
C MET A 304 -25.80 -3.04 -21.13
N PRO A 305 -26.25 -3.56 -19.96
CA PRO A 305 -25.35 -4.08 -18.93
C PRO A 305 -24.65 -5.40 -19.30
N TYR A 306 -24.87 -5.93 -20.50
CA TYR A 306 -24.38 -7.23 -20.93
C TYR A 306 -23.90 -7.18 -22.37
N ILE A 307 -22.87 -7.97 -22.66
CA ILE A 307 -22.25 -8.10 -23.96
C ILE A 307 -22.41 -9.55 -24.40
N GLN A 308 -22.93 -9.78 -25.61
CA GLN A 308 -22.88 -11.08 -26.24
C GLN A 308 -21.71 -11.11 -27.21
N CYS A 309 -20.78 -12.04 -27.00
CA CYS A 309 -19.68 -12.29 -27.90
C CYS A 309 -19.95 -13.56 -28.72
N THR A 310 -19.79 -13.42 -30.03
CA THR A 310 -19.61 -14.53 -30.98
C THR A 310 -18.14 -14.56 -31.39
N SER A 311 -17.71 -15.60 -32.09
CA SER A 311 -16.32 -15.75 -32.58
C SER A 311 -15.84 -14.62 -33.50
N LYS A 312 -16.74 -13.71 -33.91
CA LYS A 312 -16.44 -12.59 -34.82
C LYS A 312 -16.70 -11.21 -34.23
N VAL A 313 -17.70 -11.07 -33.37
CA VAL A 313 -18.16 -9.76 -32.88
C VAL A 313 -18.71 -9.88 -31.46
N CYS A 314 -18.42 -8.89 -30.63
CA CYS A 314 -19.09 -8.65 -29.36
C CYS A 314 -20.04 -7.46 -29.50
N GLU A 315 -21.29 -7.61 -29.11
CA GLU A 315 -22.30 -6.54 -29.15
C GLU A 315 -22.99 -6.38 -27.79
N GLY A 316 -23.31 -5.14 -27.43
CA GLY A 316 -24.14 -4.86 -26.26
C GLY A 316 -25.54 -5.43 -26.49
N ILE A 317 -26.06 -6.18 -25.51
CA ILE A 317 -27.39 -6.75 -25.57
C ILE A 317 -28.29 -6.13 -24.51
N ASN A 318 -29.54 -5.88 -24.89
CA ASN A 318 -30.60 -5.59 -23.94
C ASN A 318 -31.14 -6.92 -23.40
N ILE A 319 -31.16 -7.06 -22.08
CA ILE A 319 -31.86 -8.18 -21.47
C ILE A 319 -33.34 -7.94 -21.62
N ILE A 320 -34.03 -8.96 -22.12
CA ILE A 320 -35.47 -8.94 -22.28
C ILE A 320 -36.09 -9.18 -20.89
N ASP A 321 -36.93 -8.25 -20.42
CA ASP A 321 -37.76 -8.40 -19.21
C ASP A 321 -38.93 -9.37 -19.49
N GLU A 322 -38.62 -10.61 -19.88
CA GLU A 322 -39.59 -11.66 -20.19
C GLU A 322 -39.22 -12.96 -19.45
N SER A 323 -40.23 -13.78 -19.13
CA SER A 323 -40.03 -15.14 -18.65
C SER A 323 -39.37 -16.02 -19.71
N CYS A 324 -38.85 -17.17 -19.33
CA CYS A 324 -38.41 -18.12 -20.34
C CYS A 324 -39.56 -18.51 -21.28
N THR A 325 -39.21 -18.60 -22.56
CA THR A 325 -40.04 -19.11 -23.63
C THR A 325 -39.13 -19.92 -24.54
N LYS A 326 -39.71 -20.61 -25.52
CA LYS A 326 -38.95 -21.37 -26.51
C LYS A 326 -37.93 -20.51 -27.26
N ASP A 327 -38.22 -19.22 -27.45
CA ASP A 327 -37.38 -18.28 -28.20
C ASP A 327 -36.29 -17.61 -27.33
N THR A 328 -36.36 -17.77 -26.00
CA THR A 328 -35.39 -17.22 -25.05
C THR A 328 -34.47 -18.27 -24.45
N VAL A 329 -34.66 -19.57 -24.72
CA VAL A 329 -33.70 -20.63 -24.32
C VAL A 329 -32.29 -20.30 -24.82
N GLY A 330 -31.32 -20.27 -23.90
CA GLY A 330 -29.93 -19.88 -24.16
C GLY A 330 -29.67 -18.38 -24.18
N LYS A 331 -30.66 -17.53 -23.88
CA LYS A 331 -30.51 -16.07 -23.76
C LYS A 331 -30.58 -15.63 -22.30
N LEU A 332 -30.03 -14.44 -22.04
CA LEU A 332 -30.23 -13.75 -20.78
C LEU A 332 -31.66 -13.21 -20.70
N VAL A 333 -32.31 -13.47 -19.57
CA VAL A 333 -33.61 -12.93 -19.20
C VAL A 333 -33.54 -12.28 -17.82
N LYS A 334 -34.50 -11.42 -17.51
CA LYS A 334 -34.65 -10.84 -16.19
C LYS A 334 -35.97 -11.30 -15.59
N GLU A 335 -35.87 -12.23 -14.63
CA GLU A 335 -37.02 -12.79 -13.92
C GLU A 335 -37.05 -12.23 -12.49
N SER A 336 -38.14 -11.57 -12.13
CA SER A 336 -38.33 -10.96 -10.80
C SER A 336 -37.21 -9.99 -10.38
N GLY A 337 -36.61 -9.27 -11.33
CA GLY A 337 -35.54 -8.30 -11.07
C GLY A 337 -34.14 -8.91 -10.96
N THR A 338 -34.02 -10.24 -11.04
CA THR A 338 -32.73 -10.95 -11.07
C THR A 338 -32.45 -11.44 -12.48
N ILE A 339 -31.22 -11.28 -12.93
CA ILE A 339 -30.82 -11.66 -14.28
C ILE A 339 -30.41 -13.13 -14.27
N GLY A 340 -30.83 -13.90 -15.26
CA GLY A 340 -30.47 -15.30 -15.39
C GLY A 340 -30.41 -15.74 -16.84
N ILE A 341 -29.96 -16.96 -17.09
CA ILE A 341 -29.99 -17.57 -18.42
C ILE A 341 -31.14 -18.58 -18.48
N CYS A 342 -31.96 -18.51 -19.54
CA CYS A 342 -33.01 -19.49 -19.76
C CYS A 342 -32.41 -20.82 -20.17
N LEU A 343 -32.66 -21.85 -19.37
CA LEU A 343 -32.22 -23.21 -19.62
C LEU A 343 -33.25 -24.00 -20.45
N ASP A 344 -34.52 -23.71 -20.23
CA ASP A 344 -35.66 -24.24 -20.99
C ASP A 344 -36.84 -23.26 -20.92
N GLU A 345 -37.98 -23.60 -21.52
CA GLU A 345 -39.18 -22.75 -21.59
C GLU A 345 -39.75 -22.34 -20.22
N ASN A 346 -39.33 -22.95 -19.11
CA ASN A 346 -39.85 -22.68 -17.77
C ASN A 346 -38.76 -22.56 -16.68
N LYS A 347 -37.47 -22.52 -17.05
CA LYS A 347 -36.37 -22.59 -16.07
C LYS A 347 -35.30 -21.55 -16.35
N VAL A 348 -35.11 -20.64 -15.39
CA VAL A 348 -34.01 -19.67 -15.38
C VAL A 348 -32.93 -20.10 -14.38
N ALA A 349 -31.67 -20.07 -14.80
CA ALA A 349 -30.54 -20.07 -13.88
C ALA A 349 -30.15 -18.62 -13.55
N LEU A 350 -30.52 -18.17 -12.35
CA LEU A 350 -30.29 -16.80 -11.89
C LEU A 350 -28.80 -16.56 -11.54
N PHE A 351 -28.28 -15.41 -11.98
CA PHE A 351 -27.02 -14.84 -11.56
C PHE A 351 -27.28 -13.94 -10.35
N ASN A 352 -26.76 -14.31 -9.18
CA ASN A 352 -26.88 -13.46 -7.99
C ASN A 352 -26.07 -12.17 -8.17
N ARG A 353 -26.71 -11.02 -7.94
CA ARG A 353 -26.10 -9.68 -8.02
C ARG A 353 -25.08 -9.51 -6.89
N TYR A 354 -23.94 -8.92 -7.21
CA TYR A 354 -22.85 -8.65 -6.28
C TYR A 354 -23.29 -7.76 -5.12
N ASN A 355 -23.23 -8.30 -3.89
CA ASN A 355 -23.38 -7.56 -2.64
C ASN A 355 -22.18 -7.88 -1.72
N GLY A 356 -20.95 -7.65 -2.17
CA GLY A 356 -19.71 -7.62 -1.36
C GLY A 356 -19.29 -8.87 -0.55
N ASN A 357 -20.18 -9.84 -0.32
CA ASN A 357 -20.04 -10.90 0.68
C ASN A 357 -20.62 -12.25 0.22
N GLU A 358 -21.04 -12.38 -1.04
CA GLU A 358 -21.62 -13.64 -1.55
C GLU A 358 -20.73 -14.33 -2.58
N LYS A 359 -20.64 -15.65 -2.41
CA LYS A 359 -19.77 -16.59 -3.12
C LYS A 359 -20.01 -16.56 -4.64
N LYS A 360 -18.94 -16.75 -5.42
CA LYS A 360 -19.06 -16.99 -6.87
C LYS A 360 -19.56 -18.41 -7.11
N ASN A 361 -20.63 -18.55 -7.88
CA ASN A 361 -21.13 -19.85 -8.32
C ASN A 361 -20.30 -20.37 -9.49
N ILE A 362 -19.88 -21.64 -9.45
CA ILE A 362 -19.44 -22.38 -10.64
C ILE A 362 -20.70 -22.93 -11.30
N ILE A 363 -20.87 -22.65 -12.59
CA ILE A 363 -21.95 -23.23 -13.39
C ILE A 363 -21.43 -24.53 -13.99
N SER A 364 -22.15 -25.61 -13.71
CA SER A 364 -21.90 -26.94 -14.29
C SER A 364 -23.05 -27.27 -15.22
N CYS A 365 -22.73 -27.46 -16.51
CA CYS A 365 -23.68 -27.86 -17.53
C CYS A 365 -23.40 -29.29 -18.00
N LYS A 366 -24.46 -30.08 -18.19
CA LYS A 366 -24.43 -31.42 -18.78
C LYS A 366 -25.48 -31.48 -19.89
N GLY A 367 -25.05 -31.31 -21.14
CA GLY A 367 -25.99 -31.11 -22.25
C GLY A 367 -26.71 -29.77 -22.11
N SER A 368 -28.04 -29.76 -22.20
CA SER A 368 -28.88 -28.57 -21.99
C SER A 368 -29.18 -28.28 -20.51
N GLU A 369 -28.81 -29.17 -19.59
CA GLU A 369 -29.08 -29.00 -18.16
C GLU A 369 -27.90 -28.29 -17.47
N CYS A 370 -28.09 -27.05 -17.04
CA CYS A 370 -27.13 -26.33 -16.21
C CYS A 370 -27.59 -26.24 -14.75
N SER A 371 -26.62 -26.25 -13.83
CA SER A 371 -26.82 -26.02 -12.40
C SER A 371 -25.70 -25.13 -11.86
N SER A 372 -26.04 -24.19 -10.99
CA SER A 372 -25.06 -23.39 -10.25
C SER A 372 -24.71 -24.09 -8.94
N LYS A 373 -23.42 -24.27 -8.67
CA LYS A 373 -22.92 -24.71 -7.37
C LYS A 373 -22.04 -23.63 -6.75
N THR A 374 -22.19 -23.45 -5.45
CA THR A 374 -21.30 -22.61 -4.65
C THR A 374 -19.86 -23.16 -4.69
N ALA A 375 -18.90 -22.34 -5.13
CA ALA A 375 -17.50 -22.71 -5.11
C ALA A 375 -16.87 -22.47 -3.72
N TYR A 376 -16.21 -23.48 -3.17
CA TYR A 376 -15.28 -23.40 -2.04
C TYR A 376 -13.83 -23.18 -2.49
N TYR A 377 -12.94 -22.85 -1.55
CA TYR A 377 -11.49 -22.75 -1.78
C TYR A 377 -10.92 -24.10 -2.24
N GLY A 378 -10.26 -24.13 -3.39
CA GLY A 378 -9.68 -25.36 -3.92
C GLY A 378 -9.57 -25.40 -5.43
N TYR A 379 -9.44 -26.62 -5.95
CA TYR A 379 -9.26 -26.89 -7.36
C TYR A 379 -10.45 -27.69 -7.91
N TYR A 380 -10.92 -27.28 -9.08
CA TYR A 380 -12.02 -27.90 -9.81
C TYR A 380 -11.56 -28.26 -11.22
N LEU A 381 -12.10 -29.34 -11.77
CA LEU A 381 -11.90 -29.67 -13.18
C LEU A 381 -12.78 -28.76 -14.05
N ASN A 382 -12.19 -28.09 -15.03
CA ASN A 382 -12.94 -27.31 -16.00
C ASN A 382 -13.72 -28.25 -16.93
N GLY A 383 -15.05 -28.10 -16.93
CA GLY A 383 -15.94 -28.85 -17.81
C GLY A 383 -16.31 -28.14 -19.11
N GLY A 384 -15.82 -26.91 -19.32
CA GLY A 384 -16.14 -26.10 -20.50
C GLY A 384 -15.40 -26.51 -21.77
N ASP A 385 -15.68 -25.83 -22.88
CA ASP A 385 -15.07 -26.11 -24.19
C ASP A 385 -13.56 -25.87 -24.20
N ASP A 386 -13.06 -25.03 -23.30
CA ASP A 386 -11.65 -24.70 -23.15
C ASP A 386 -10.92 -25.59 -22.14
N LYS A 387 -11.53 -26.71 -21.71
CA LYS A 387 -10.91 -27.68 -20.77
C LYS A 387 -9.56 -28.21 -21.23
N ASP A 388 -9.29 -28.23 -22.54
CA ASP A 388 -8.02 -28.71 -23.08
C ASP A 388 -6.89 -27.69 -22.84
N THR A 389 -7.23 -26.40 -22.82
CA THR A 389 -6.30 -25.28 -22.54
C THR A 389 -6.23 -24.97 -21.04
N TYR A 390 -7.38 -25.00 -20.36
CA TYR A 390 -7.53 -24.63 -18.96
C TYR A 390 -8.26 -25.75 -18.22
N ALA A 391 -7.58 -26.86 -17.95
CA ALA A 391 -8.26 -28.00 -17.35
C ALA A 391 -8.65 -27.81 -15.87
N ILE A 392 -8.13 -26.77 -15.23
CA ILE A 392 -8.27 -26.54 -13.79
C ILE A 392 -8.81 -25.13 -13.55
N ILE A 393 -9.79 -25.04 -12.66
CA ILE A 393 -10.28 -23.80 -12.08
C ILE A 393 -9.77 -23.76 -10.64
N ARG A 394 -9.02 -22.73 -10.28
CA ARG A 394 -8.56 -22.48 -8.92
C ARG A 394 -9.41 -21.40 -8.30
N CYS A 395 -10.06 -21.69 -7.19
CA CYS A 395 -10.81 -20.70 -6.43
C CYS A 395 -10.01 -20.28 -5.19
N ILE A 396 -9.65 -19.00 -5.13
CA ILE A 396 -8.95 -18.38 -4.00
C ILE A 396 -9.81 -17.30 -3.32
N ASN A 397 -9.64 -17.15 -2.01
CA ASN A 397 -10.57 -16.44 -1.12
C ASN A 397 -10.88 -14.99 -1.56
N PHE A 398 -9.86 -14.26 -2.04
CA PHE A 398 -9.97 -12.82 -2.33
C PHE A 398 -10.13 -12.47 -3.81
N HIS A 399 -9.78 -13.38 -4.73
CA HIS A 399 -9.79 -13.09 -6.17
C HIS A 399 -10.87 -13.86 -6.94
N GLY A 400 -11.61 -14.74 -6.26
CA GLY A 400 -12.60 -15.61 -6.88
C GLY A 400 -11.95 -16.81 -7.58
N CYS A 401 -12.62 -17.31 -8.61
CA CYS A 401 -12.16 -18.46 -9.37
C CYS A 401 -11.46 -18.03 -10.65
N SER A 402 -10.21 -18.45 -10.86
CA SER A 402 -9.45 -18.28 -12.09
C SER A 402 -9.31 -19.61 -12.81
N LYS A 403 -9.32 -19.57 -14.14
CA LYS A 403 -8.86 -20.68 -14.98
C LYS A 403 -7.33 -20.67 -14.98
N GLU A 404 -6.72 -21.82 -14.72
CA GLU A 404 -5.26 -21.93 -14.60
C GLU A 404 -4.71 -22.85 -15.70
N ILE A 405 -3.55 -22.49 -16.25
CA ILE A 405 -2.74 -23.36 -17.10
C ILE A 405 -1.74 -24.07 -16.19
N PHE A 406 -1.79 -25.40 -16.14
CA PHE A 406 -0.91 -26.20 -15.30
C PHE A 406 -0.05 -27.13 -16.16
N ASP A 407 1.23 -26.79 -16.27
CA ASP A 407 2.23 -27.56 -17.02
C ASP A 407 3.35 -28.15 -16.13
N LYS A 408 3.26 -27.99 -14.80
CA LYS A 408 4.22 -28.63 -13.87
C LYS A 408 4.14 -30.15 -13.98
N SER A 409 5.26 -30.81 -14.24
CA SER A 409 5.33 -32.28 -14.39
C SER A 409 5.84 -33.04 -13.16
N THR A 410 6.31 -32.32 -12.13
CA THR A 410 6.96 -32.88 -10.94
C THR A 410 6.45 -32.20 -9.68
N CYS A 411 6.33 -32.97 -8.59
CA CYS A 411 5.99 -32.42 -7.27
C CYS A 411 7.22 -31.71 -6.69
N GLU A 412 7.08 -30.45 -6.34
CA GLU A 412 8.07 -29.70 -5.57
C GLU A 412 7.68 -29.70 -4.08
N GLU A 413 6.37 -29.64 -3.81
CA GLU A 413 5.79 -29.62 -2.47
C GLU A 413 4.58 -30.56 -2.33
N ALA A 414 4.22 -30.87 -1.10
CA ALA A 414 2.95 -31.55 -0.82
C ALA A 414 1.79 -30.60 -1.14
N ALA A 415 0.70 -31.15 -1.69
CA ALA A 415 -0.45 -30.44 -2.26
C ALA A 415 -0.21 -29.68 -3.57
N ASP A 416 0.98 -29.81 -4.19
CA ASP A 416 1.19 -29.36 -5.56
C ASP A 416 0.23 -30.04 -6.52
N LEU A 417 -0.20 -29.29 -7.54
CA LEU A 417 -0.94 -29.83 -8.67
C LEU A 417 0.02 -30.03 -9.86
N ILE A 418 0.08 -31.25 -10.37
CA ILE A 418 0.95 -31.60 -11.50
C ILE A 418 0.15 -32.23 -12.64
N LYS A 419 0.66 -32.09 -13.85
CA LYS A 419 0.17 -32.76 -15.05
C LYS A 419 1.20 -33.82 -15.48
N LYS A 420 0.78 -35.08 -15.48
CA LYS A 420 1.61 -36.21 -15.90
C LYS A 420 0.79 -37.13 -16.81
N ASP A 421 1.35 -37.53 -17.94
CA ASP A 421 0.66 -38.42 -18.90
C ASP A 421 -0.76 -37.93 -19.29
N ASN A 422 -0.89 -36.61 -19.49
CA ASN A 422 -2.15 -35.90 -19.78
C ASN A 422 -3.26 -36.04 -18.71
N LYS A 423 -2.86 -36.31 -17.46
CA LYS A 423 -3.75 -36.41 -16.30
C LYS A 423 -3.27 -35.47 -15.20
N TYR A 424 -4.21 -35.00 -14.39
CA TYR A 424 -3.93 -34.08 -13.29
C TYR A 424 -3.82 -34.87 -11.98
N TYR A 425 -2.81 -34.56 -11.20
CA TYR A 425 -2.55 -35.20 -9.91
C TYR A 425 -2.32 -34.15 -8.83
N VAL A 426 -2.79 -34.45 -7.63
CA VAL A 426 -2.35 -33.75 -6.41
C VAL A 426 -1.23 -34.55 -5.77
N CYS A 427 -0.12 -33.87 -5.48
CA CYS A 427 1.03 -34.43 -4.79
C CYS A 427 0.68 -34.66 -3.32
N LEU A 428 0.74 -35.90 -2.86
CA LEU A 428 0.50 -36.22 -1.44
C LEU A 428 1.79 -36.11 -0.60
N THR A 429 2.95 -35.93 -1.24
CA THR A 429 4.25 -35.75 -0.59
C THR A 429 5.13 -34.83 -1.45
N SER A 430 6.05 -34.11 -0.81
CA SER A 430 6.99 -33.17 -1.47
C SER A 430 7.99 -33.83 -2.43
N LYS A 431 8.13 -35.17 -2.40
CA LYS A 431 9.03 -35.91 -3.30
C LYS A 431 8.30 -36.62 -4.45
N GLY A 432 6.99 -36.45 -4.59
CA GLY A 432 6.21 -36.99 -5.70
C GLY A 432 6.03 -38.51 -5.72
N ASP A 433 6.50 -39.23 -4.70
CA ASP A 433 6.35 -40.69 -4.59
C ASP A 433 4.88 -41.13 -4.39
N LYS A 434 4.01 -40.20 -3.98
CA LYS A 434 2.57 -40.43 -3.82
C LYS A 434 1.77 -39.37 -4.55
N LEU A 435 1.03 -39.80 -5.57
CA LEU A 435 0.15 -38.97 -6.38
C LEU A 435 -1.29 -39.46 -6.23
N LYS A 436 -2.25 -38.53 -6.13
CA LYS A 436 -3.68 -38.84 -6.26
C LYS A 436 -4.19 -38.20 -7.55
N GLU A 437 -4.67 -39.02 -8.49
CA GLU A 437 -5.24 -38.53 -9.75
C GLU A 437 -6.56 -37.81 -9.49
N LEU A 438 -6.73 -36.62 -10.06
CA LEU A 438 -8.02 -35.92 -10.10
C LEU A 438 -8.87 -36.55 -11.20
N LYS A 439 -9.75 -37.48 -10.81
CA LYS A 439 -10.74 -38.08 -11.71
C LYS A 439 -12.14 -37.66 -11.30
N LYS A 440 -12.99 -37.48 -12.31
CA LYS A 440 -14.44 -37.48 -12.13
C LYS A 440 -14.89 -38.92 -11.92
N ASP A 441 -14.96 -39.36 -10.67
CA ASP A 441 -15.46 -40.70 -10.33
C ASP A 441 -16.96 -40.68 -10.06
N ASN A 442 -17.72 -41.43 -10.85
CA ASN A 442 -19.19 -41.45 -10.77
C ASN A 442 -19.73 -42.26 -9.56
N THR A 443 -18.89 -42.84 -8.70
CA THR A 443 -19.34 -43.83 -7.71
C THR A 443 -18.66 -43.84 -6.34
N GLU A 444 -17.68 -42.98 -6.03
CA GLU A 444 -16.97 -43.06 -4.74
C GLU A 444 -17.57 -42.15 -3.64
N THR A 445 -17.57 -42.64 -2.40
CA THR A 445 -17.81 -41.84 -1.19
C THR A 445 -16.68 -40.84 -0.96
N VAL A 446 -16.97 -39.69 -0.35
CA VAL A 446 -15.99 -38.69 0.09
C VAL A 446 -14.83 -39.38 0.84
N THR A 447 -13.62 -39.37 0.26
CA THR A 447 -12.41 -39.87 0.93
C THR A 447 -11.62 -38.70 1.51
N ASN A 448 -11.31 -38.77 2.80
CA ASN A 448 -10.36 -37.87 3.45
C ASN A 448 -8.97 -38.51 3.37
N GLU A 449 -8.04 -37.87 2.66
CA GLU A 449 -6.65 -38.31 2.62
C GLU A 449 -5.82 -37.42 3.56
N THR A 450 -5.00 -38.05 4.40
CA THR A 450 -4.10 -37.35 5.31
C THR A 450 -2.75 -37.16 4.60
N VAL A 451 -2.38 -35.91 4.34
CA VAL A 451 -1.09 -35.57 3.72
C VAL A 451 -0.08 -35.20 4.81
N PRO A 452 0.97 -36.02 5.04
CA PRO A 452 2.07 -35.62 5.91
C PRO A 452 2.89 -34.56 5.18
N ASN A 453 2.94 -33.36 5.75
CA ASN A 453 3.79 -32.31 5.21
C ASN A 453 5.09 -32.26 6.03
N SER A 454 6.20 -32.66 5.40
CA SER A 454 7.52 -32.25 5.86
C SER A 454 8.08 -31.25 4.86
N MET A 455 8.18 -29.99 5.30
CA MET A 455 8.81 -28.93 4.55
C MET A 455 10.27 -28.85 5.02
N THR A 456 11.23 -29.04 4.11
CA THR A 456 12.64 -28.82 4.41
C THR A 456 13.04 -27.46 3.85
N ILE A 457 13.19 -26.47 4.73
CA ILE A 457 13.70 -25.15 4.32
C ILE A 457 15.22 -25.21 4.42
N SER A 458 15.90 -25.00 3.30
CA SER A 458 17.35 -24.86 3.27
C SER A 458 17.73 -23.40 3.45
N LEU A 459 18.33 -23.07 4.60
CA LEU A 459 18.95 -21.76 4.82
C LEU A 459 20.45 -21.89 4.61
N PHE A 460 21.13 -20.76 4.35
CA PHE A 460 22.55 -20.67 3.97
C PHE A 460 23.55 -21.27 5.00
N ASN A 461 23.07 -21.81 6.15
CA ASN A 461 23.87 -22.49 7.18
C ASN A 461 23.23 -23.78 7.76
N GLY A 462 22.28 -24.42 7.06
CA GLY A 462 21.73 -25.73 7.46
C GLY A 462 20.32 -25.99 6.95
N SER A 463 19.95 -27.28 6.85
CA SER A 463 18.59 -27.69 6.49
C SER A 463 17.77 -28.00 7.76
N TYR A 464 16.63 -27.35 7.91
CA TYR A 464 15.66 -27.67 8.97
C TYR A 464 14.46 -28.38 8.36
N THR A 465 14.12 -29.56 8.88
CA THR A 465 12.92 -30.30 8.49
C THR A 465 11.79 -29.94 9.46
N TYR A 466 10.79 -29.22 8.97
CA TYR A 466 9.57 -28.90 9.70
C TYR A 466 8.57 -30.03 9.52
N ASN A 467 8.02 -30.55 10.62
CA ASN A 467 6.79 -31.35 10.58
C ASN A 467 5.61 -30.39 10.76
N VAL A 468 5.07 -29.86 9.66
CA VAL A 468 3.80 -29.14 9.74
C VAL A 468 2.67 -30.16 9.83
N ASN A 469 1.66 -29.82 10.62
CA ASN A 469 0.51 -30.67 10.89
C ASN A 469 -0.12 -31.19 9.59
N LYS A 470 -0.62 -32.43 9.67
CA LYS A 470 -1.33 -33.14 8.61
C LYS A 470 -2.40 -32.25 7.95
N PHE A 471 -2.41 -32.19 6.62
CA PHE A 471 -3.54 -31.61 5.87
C PHE A 471 -4.55 -32.72 5.60
N GLU A 472 -5.83 -32.43 5.77
CA GLU A 472 -6.90 -33.28 5.27
C GLU A 472 -7.28 -32.78 3.88
N MET A 473 -7.22 -33.64 2.87
CA MET A 473 -7.77 -33.31 1.56
C MET A 473 -9.08 -34.03 1.37
N ARG A 474 -10.13 -33.26 1.05
CA ARG A 474 -11.44 -33.80 0.73
C ARG A 474 -11.57 -33.87 -0.79
N PHE A 475 -11.79 -35.08 -1.30
CA PHE A 475 -12.17 -35.28 -2.69
C PHE A 475 -13.69 -35.43 -2.77
N VAL A 476 -14.31 -34.66 -3.65
CA VAL A 476 -15.76 -34.74 -3.91
C VAL A 476 -15.99 -35.50 -5.21
N THR A 477 -17.17 -36.12 -5.34
CA THR A 477 -17.54 -36.99 -6.45
C THR A 477 -17.51 -36.32 -7.83
N ASP A 478 -17.50 -34.99 -7.88
CA ASP A 478 -17.34 -34.25 -9.13
C ASP A 478 -15.88 -34.07 -9.57
N GLY A 479 -14.93 -34.66 -8.84
CA GLY A 479 -13.49 -34.58 -9.12
C GLY A 479 -12.81 -33.35 -8.52
N SER A 480 -13.53 -32.56 -7.71
CA SER A 480 -12.98 -31.40 -7.00
C SER A 480 -12.14 -31.84 -5.80
N ALA A 481 -11.06 -31.12 -5.52
CA ALA A 481 -10.20 -31.35 -4.36
C ALA A 481 -10.11 -30.09 -3.49
N PHE A 482 -10.39 -30.26 -2.20
CA PHE A 482 -10.38 -29.21 -1.19
C PHE A 482 -9.26 -29.45 -0.20
N LEU A 483 -8.46 -28.42 0.06
CA LEU A 483 -7.48 -28.45 1.15
C LEU A 483 -8.20 -28.04 2.44
N LEU A 484 -8.32 -28.95 3.39
CA LEU A 484 -8.91 -28.71 4.70
C LEU A 484 -7.80 -28.77 5.75
N THR A 485 -7.42 -27.62 6.30
CA THR A 485 -6.61 -27.62 7.53
C THR A 485 -7.53 -27.63 8.72
N LYS A 486 -7.55 -28.75 9.46
CA LYS A 486 -8.06 -28.78 10.83
C LYS A 486 -7.03 -28.08 11.71
N ALA A 487 -7.24 -26.79 11.99
CA ALA A 487 -6.36 -26.03 12.86
C ALA A 487 -6.81 -26.18 14.32
N THR A 488 -6.07 -26.93 15.11
CA THR A 488 -6.00 -26.66 16.56
C THR A 488 -5.11 -25.45 16.76
N LEU A 489 -5.38 -24.64 17.78
CA LEU A 489 -4.42 -23.59 18.17
C LEU A 489 -3.12 -24.29 18.57
N GLU A 490 -2.01 -23.97 17.91
CA GLU A 490 -0.73 -24.64 18.20
C GLU A 490 -0.29 -24.29 19.62
N SER A 491 0.35 -25.24 20.31
CA SER A 491 1.05 -24.92 21.55
C SER A 491 2.22 -23.99 21.21
N CYS A 492 2.38 -22.90 21.95
CA CYS A 492 3.58 -22.09 21.87
C CYS A 492 4.74 -23.01 22.25
N VAL A 493 5.56 -23.42 21.28
CA VAL A 493 6.71 -24.31 21.52
C VAL A 493 7.50 -23.72 22.69
N SER A 494 7.66 -24.50 23.76
CA SER A 494 8.34 -24.01 24.95
C SER A 494 9.77 -23.63 24.57
N LEU A 495 10.04 -22.32 24.54
CA LEU A 495 11.33 -21.86 24.98
C LEU A 495 11.46 -22.45 26.39
N THR A 496 12.44 -23.31 26.59
CA THR A 496 12.63 -24.12 27.81
C THR A 496 12.82 -23.28 29.09
N SER A 497 12.72 -21.97 28.99
CA SER A 497 12.62 -20.97 30.06
C SER A 497 11.32 -20.15 29.93
N ALA A 498 10.15 -20.75 30.17
CA ALA A 498 8.87 -20.04 30.27
C ALA A 498 8.84 -18.89 31.32
N ASN A 499 9.88 -18.78 32.15
CA ASN A 499 10.05 -17.70 33.11
C ASN A 499 10.74 -16.44 32.55
N GLU A 500 11.27 -16.45 31.32
CA GLU A 500 11.98 -15.29 30.77
C GLU A 500 11.09 -14.31 30.00
N CYS A 501 9.83 -14.65 29.71
CA CYS A 501 8.90 -13.77 28.96
C CYS A 501 7.78 -13.14 29.79
N VAL A 502 8.00 -12.93 31.09
CA VAL A 502 7.05 -12.23 31.98
C VAL A 502 7.54 -10.82 32.37
N SER A 503 8.81 -10.48 32.10
CA SER A 503 9.34 -9.13 32.28
C SER A 503 9.79 -8.55 30.94
N ALA A 504 9.09 -7.53 30.45
CA ALA A 504 9.46 -6.80 29.24
C ALA A 504 10.88 -6.19 29.38
N PRO A 505 11.67 -6.12 28.29
CA PRO A 505 11.37 -6.55 26.92
C PRO A 505 11.88 -7.97 26.58
N CYS A 506 11.03 -8.81 25.96
CA CYS A 506 11.45 -10.11 25.40
C CYS A 506 12.26 -9.88 24.11
N GLN A 507 13.53 -10.30 24.08
CA GLN A 507 14.35 -10.29 22.85
C GLN A 507 14.10 -11.49 21.93
N THR A 508 13.32 -12.48 22.37
CA THR A 508 13.01 -13.70 21.61
C THR A 508 11.54 -13.76 21.22
N ARG A 509 11.25 -14.16 19.98
CA ARG A 509 9.88 -14.35 19.47
C ARG A 509 9.15 -15.40 20.32
N CYS A 510 7.84 -15.23 20.57
CA CYS A 510 7.05 -16.21 21.34
C CYS A 510 7.11 -17.63 20.72
N PHE A 511 7.30 -17.71 19.40
CA PHE A 511 7.67 -18.90 18.65
C PHE A 511 8.32 -18.50 17.31
N TYR A 512 9.12 -19.39 16.72
CA TYR A 512 10.05 -19.07 15.62
C TYR A 512 9.37 -18.52 14.33
N THR A 513 8.08 -18.78 14.15
CA THR A 513 7.32 -18.48 12.91
C THR A 513 6.17 -17.50 13.11
N ALA A 514 6.08 -16.84 14.26
CA ALA A 514 4.97 -15.95 14.57
C ALA A 514 4.91 -14.77 13.58
N ILE A 515 3.78 -14.63 12.89
CA ILE A 515 3.41 -13.40 12.18
C ILE A 515 2.65 -12.50 13.15
N ASP A 516 2.76 -11.18 12.97
CA ASP A 516 2.05 -10.20 13.79
C ASP A 516 0.55 -10.54 13.89
N GLY A 517 0.02 -10.54 15.11
CA GLY A 517 -1.36 -10.93 15.42
C GLY A 517 -1.58 -12.43 15.68
N GLN A 518 -0.62 -13.32 15.44
CA GLN A 518 -0.85 -14.77 15.60
C GLN A 518 -1.02 -15.20 17.07
N TYR A 519 -1.83 -16.25 17.28
CA TYR A 519 -2.19 -16.80 18.59
C TYR A 519 -1.68 -18.24 18.80
N CYS A 520 -1.31 -18.58 20.03
CA CYS A 520 -0.90 -19.93 20.45
C CYS A 520 -1.28 -20.25 21.91
N ILE A 521 -1.29 -21.52 22.31
CA ILE A 521 -1.51 -21.96 23.71
C ILE A 521 -0.16 -21.97 24.44
N GLY A 522 0.05 -21.01 25.33
CA GLY A 522 1.26 -20.88 26.14
C GLY A 522 1.44 -22.03 27.13
N SER A 523 2.65 -22.16 27.69
CA SER A 523 2.99 -23.20 28.68
C SER A 523 2.22 -23.09 30.01
N THR A 524 1.58 -21.95 30.26
CA THR A 524 0.66 -21.73 31.38
C THR A 524 -0.79 -22.09 31.03
N ASP A 525 -1.00 -22.78 29.90
CA ASP A 525 -2.32 -23.08 29.33
C ASP A 525 -3.16 -21.80 29.14
N LYS A 526 -2.51 -20.68 28.80
CA LYS A 526 -3.18 -19.43 28.44
C LYS A 526 -3.01 -19.14 26.96
N ILE A 527 -3.98 -18.46 26.34
CA ILE A 527 -3.85 -18.01 24.96
C ILE A 527 -2.92 -16.79 24.93
N ILE A 528 -1.86 -16.87 24.13
CA ILE A 528 -0.87 -15.80 23.95
C ILE A 528 -1.04 -15.20 22.56
N ARG A 529 -1.07 -13.86 22.47
CA ARG A 529 -1.00 -13.08 21.22
C ARG A 529 0.43 -12.60 21.00
N TYR A 530 0.93 -12.79 19.78
CA TYR A 530 2.17 -12.18 19.31
C TYR A 530 1.89 -10.82 18.67
N THR A 531 2.61 -9.78 19.10
CA THR A 531 2.55 -8.44 18.49
C THR A 531 3.95 -7.96 18.13
N SER A 532 4.15 -7.58 16.87
CA SER A 532 5.37 -6.96 16.35
C SER A 532 5.20 -5.44 16.34
N SER A 533 6.09 -4.70 17.00
CA SER A 533 6.12 -3.24 16.81
C SER A 533 6.71 -2.91 15.45
N THR A 534 6.01 -2.11 14.64
CA THR A 534 6.54 -1.64 13.36
C THR A 534 7.77 -0.75 13.59
N GLY A 535 8.91 -1.11 13.01
CA GLY A 535 10.13 -0.29 13.00
C GLY A 535 11.16 -0.56 14.10
N THR A 536 10.89 -1.46 15.05
CA THR A 536 11.88 -1.93 16.04
C THR A 536 11.79 -3.44 16.13
N ASP A 537 12.92 -4.15 16.15
CA ASP A 537 12.99 -5.62 16.33
C ASP A 537 12.49 -6.10 17.71
N THR A 538 11.67 -5.29 18.40
CA THR A 538 10.98 -5.66 19.62
C THR A 538 9.71 -6.43 19.34
N TYR A 539 9.61 -7.58 19.98
CA TYR A 539 8.44 -8.44 19.95
C TYR A 539 7.80 -8.46 21.33
N SER A 540 6.47 -8.48 21.38
CA SER A 540 5.73 -8.62 22.63
C SER A 540 4.77 -9.80 22.55
N CYS A 541 4.73 -10.56 23.65
CA CYS A 541 3.74 -11.60 23.89
C CYS A 541 2.75 -11.04 24.92
N SER A 542 1.48 -10.89 24.56
CA SER A 542 0.44 -10.54 25.53
C SER A 542 -0.46 -11.73 25.79
N VAL A 543 -0.67 -12.05 27.06
CA VAL A 543 -1.71 -13.00 27.46
C VAL A 543 -3.06 -12.39 27.13
N ILE A 544 -3.93 -13.15 26.46
CA ILE A 544 -5.34 -12.76 26.31
C ILE A 544 -6.04 -13.14 27.60
N ASP A 545 -6.21 -12.17 28.50
CA ASP A 545 -7.03 -12.35 29.71
C ASP A 545 -8.51 -12.02 29.45
N ASN A 546 -8.89 -11.66 28.21
CA ASN A 546 -10.30 -11.43 27.85
C ASN A 546 -11.10 -12.74 27.93
N GLU A 547 -12.20 -12.72 28.68
CA GLU A 547 -13.16 -13.82 28.75
C GLU A 547 -13.73 -14.06 27.35
N GLY A 548 -13.41 -15.20 26.72
CA GLY A 548 -14.10 -15.63 25.51
C GLY A 548 -15.61 -15.73 25.73
N PHE A 549 -16.39 -15.85 24.67
CA PHE A 549 -17.85 -15.89 24.81
C PHE A 549 -18.32 -17.27 25.27
N VAL A 550 -19.33 -17.28 26.13
CA VAL A 550 -20.08 -18.49 26.50
C VAL A 550 -21.31 -18.57 25.59
N ALA A 551 -21.39 -19.59 24.73
CA ALA A 551 -22.62 -19.85 23.98
C ALA A 551 -23.63 -20.60 24.84
N GLU A 552 -24.93 -20.37 24.64
CA GLU A 552 -26.01 -21.02 25.41
C GLU A 552 -26.04 -22.54 25.23
N ASN A 553 -25.52 -23.01 24.10
CA ASN A 553 -25.60 -24.41 23.66
C ASN A 553 -24.25 -25.14 23.71
N ILE A 554 -23.28 -24.64 24.47
CA ILE A 554 -22.01 -25.32 24.76
C ILE A 554 -21.85 -25.54 26.26
N ASP A 555 -20.99 -26.49 26.64
CA ASP A 555 -20.59 -26.72 28.04
C ASP A 555 -20.11 -25.42 28.70
N SER A 556 -20.47 -25.22 29.97
CA SER A 556 -20.14 -24.01 30.73
C SER A 556 -18.63 -23.83 30.95
N ASN A 557 -17.81 -24.84 30.70
CA ASN A 557 -16.34 -24.76 30.70
C ASN A 557 -15.75 -24.45 29.32
N MET A 558 -16.55 -24.36 28.26
CA MET A 558 -16.08 -23.97 26.94
C MET A 558 -16.22 -22.46 26.71
N ARG A 559 -15.30 -21.89 25.95
CA ARG A 559 -15.34 -20.49 25.49
C ARG A 559 -15.05 -20.42 24.00
N LEU A 560 -15.71 -19.49 23.32
CA LEU A 560 -15.49 -19.18 21.92
C LEU A 560 -14.67 -17.89 21.81
N PHE A 561 -13.61 -17.94 21.01
CA PHE A 561 -12.77 -16.81 20.68
C PHE A 561 -12.90 -16.50 19.19
N PHE A 562 -13.37 -15.29 18.88
CA PHE A 562 -13.63 -14.82 17.53
C PHE A 562 -12.52 -13.88 17.10
N PHE A 563 -12.04 -14.02 15.87
CA PHE A 563 -11.00 -13.15 15.31
C PHE A 563 -11.34 -12.72 13.89
N THR A 564 -10.88 -11.53 13.53
CA THR A 564 -10.94 -10.99 12.15
C THR A 564 -9.96 -11.74 11.23
N GLU A 565 -9.98 -11.43 9.92
CA GLU A 565 -8.93 -11.91 8.98
C GLU A 565 -7.53 -11.45 9.36
N TYR A 566 -7.41 -10.31 10.04
CA TYR A 566 -6.14 -9.73 10.49
C TYR A 566 -5.72 -10.24 11.87
N TYR A 567 -6.34 -11.33 12.36
CA TYR A 567 -6.08 -11.88 13.69
C TYR A 567 -6.32 -10.88 14.82
N GLU A 568 -7.29 -9.98 14.68
CA GLU A 568 -7.74 -9.13 15.79
C GLU A 568 -8.87 -9.82 16.54
N GLN A 569 -8.78 -9.92 17.86
CA GLN A 569 -9.84 -10.50 18.68
C GLN A 569 -11.09 -9.63 18.61
N ILE A 570 -12.22 -10.24 18.26
CA ILE A 570 -13.54 -9.64 18.30
C ILE A 570 -14.07 -9.79 19.73
N SER A 571 -14.27 -8.68 20.42
CA SER A 571 -14.74 -8.65 21.82
C SER A 571 -16.25 -8.46 21.97
N THR A 572 -16.96 -8.08 20.91
CA THR A 572 -18.43 -7.96 20.87
C THR A 572 -18.97 -8.52 19.56
N ILE A 573 -20.08 -9.25 19.61
CA ILE A 573 -20.78 -9.75 18.42
C ILE A 573 -22.06 -8.94 18.27
N THR A 574 -22.15 -8.12 17.23
CA THR A 574 -23.32 -7.29 16.95
C THR A 574 -24.10 -7.80 15.74
N ARG A 575 -25.39 -7.50 15.69
CA ARG A 575 -26.25 -7.78 14.53
C ARG A 575 -25.65 -7.14 13.26
N GLY A 576 -25.55 -7.92 12.18
CA GLY A 576 -24.99 -7.45 10.90
C GLY A 576 -23.47 -7.33 10.89
N MET A 577 -22.78 -7.79 11.94
CA MET A 577 -21.33 -7.98 11.87
C MET A 577 -21.04 -8.96 10.73
N GLY A 578 -20.09 -8.59 9.86
CA GLY A 578 -19.71 -9.41 8.71
C GLY A 578 -19.17 -10.79 9.09
N ASN A 579 -18.74 -11.53 8.09
CA ASN A 579 -18.20 -12.88 8.26
C ASN A 579 -17.05 -12.90 9.28
N ILE A 580 -17.13 -13.79 10.28
CA ILE A 580 -16.06 -13.98 11.26
C ILE A 580 -15.10 -15.04 10.73
N ASN A 581 -13.84 -14.69 10.52
CA ASN A 581 -12.92 -15.54 9.75
C ASN A 581 -12.26 -16.66 10.55
N ILE A 582 -12.11 -16.49 11.86
CA ILE A 582 -11.47 -17.50 12.70
C ILE A 582 -12.22 -17.58 14.03
N VAL A 583 -12.71 -18.77 14.36
CA VAL A 583 -13.34 -19.03 15.65
C VAL A 583 -12.73 -20.26 16.30
N TYR A 584 -12.17 -20.09 17.49
CA TYR A 584 -11.67 -21.19 18.30
C TYR A 584 -12.62 -21.48 19.44
N LYS A 585 -12.94 -22.77 19.62
CA LYS A 585 -13.63 -23.34 20.77
C LYS A 585 -12.58 -23.92 21.70
N CYS A 586 -12.41 -23.28 22.85
CA CYS A 586 -11.43 -23.65 23.85
C CYS A 586 -12.12 -24.24 25.08
N THR A 587 -11.58 -25.33 25.61
CA THR A 587 -12.08 -25.96 26.85
C THR A 587 -11.23 -25.50 28.01
N TYR A 588 -11.87 -25.09 29.11
CA TYR A 588 -11.21 -24.68 30.35
C TYR A 588 -11.26 -25.80 31.39
N SER A 589 -10.18 -25.95 32.16
CA SER A 589 -10.18 -26.74 33.37
C SER A 589 -10.87 -25.97 34.52
N SER A 590 -11.17 -26.66 35.62
CA SER A 590 -11.68 -26.04 36.85
C SER A 590 -10.69 -25.04 37.48
N THR A 591 -9.41 -25.06 37.09
CA THR A 591 -8.38 -24.13 37.54
C THR A 591 -8.23 -22.90 36.62
N GLY A 592 -9.04 -22.81 35.56
CA GLY A 592 -8.96 -21.72 34.57
C GLY A 592 -7.88 -21.90 33.50
N SER A 593 -7.23 -23.06 33.45
CA SER A 593 -6.27 -23.42 32.38
C SER A 593 -7.01 -23.79 31.11
N VAL A 594 -6.43 -23.53 29.93
CA VAL A 594 -6.95 -23.89 28.60
C VAL A 594 -6.18 -25.10 28.04
N PRO A 595 -6.53 -26.35 28.45
CA PRO A 595 -5.84 -27.55 27.97
C PRO A 595 -5.94 -27.78 26.47
N SER A 596 -6.96 -27.26 25.80
CA SER A 596 -7.12 -27.40 24.36
C SER A 596 -8.00 -26.32 23.73
N CYS A 597 -7.64 -25.95 22.50
CA CYS A 597 -8.45 -25.15 21.59
C CYS A 597 -8.52 -25.82 20.23
N GLU A 598 -9.73 -26.04 19.73
CA GLU A 598 -9.99 -26.48 18.35
C GLU A 598 -10.79 -25.40 17.62
N MET A 599 -10.76 -25.36 16.30
CA MET A 599 -11.71 -24.47 15.60
C MET A 599 -13.14 -24.88 15.87
N ALA A 600 -13.99 -23.88 16.05
CA ALA A 600 -15.41 -24.07 16.27
C ALA A 600 -16.08 -24.60 14.99
N SER A 601 -16.87 -25.65 15.13
CA SER A 601 -17.73 -26.21 14.09
C SER A 601 -19.16 -26.37 14.60
N GLY A 602 -20.16 -26.15 13.74
CA GLY A 602 -21.58 -26.17 14.10
C GLY A 602 -22.16 -24.78 14.44
N SER A 603 -23.36 -24.78 15.00
CA SER A 603 -24.11 -23.57 15.38
C SER A 603 -23.88 -23.21 16.85
N TYR A 604 -23.71 -21.94 17.14
CA TYR A 604 -23.52 -21.40 18.50
C TYR A 604 -24.49 -20.24 18.75
N ILE A 605 -25.12 -20.20 19.92
CA ILE A 605 -26.05 -19.11 20.28
C ILE A 605 -25.38 -18.21 21.31
N ILE A 606 -25.16 -16.93 20.96
CA ILE A 606 -24.59 -15.91 21.86
C ILE A 606 -25.52 -14.70 21.86
N GLY A 607 -26.29 -14.55 22.95
CA GLY A 607 -27.35 -13.56 23.03
C GLY A 607 -28.40 -13.75 21.94
N ASP A 608 -28.70 -12.69 21.20
CA ASP A 608 -29.66 -12.71 20.08
C ASP A 608 -29.06 -13.20 18.75
N ASN A 609 -27.79 -13.63 18.75
CA ASN A 609 -27.09 -14.05 17.54
C ASN A 609 -26.91 -15.57 17.49
N ARG A 610 -27.14 -16.15 16.32
CA ARG A 610 -26.75 -17.51 15.94
C ARG A 610 -25.50 -17.43 15.08
N ILE A 611 -24.50 -18.24 15.38
CA ILE A 611 -23.21 -18.25 14.69
C ILE A 611 -22.98 -19.65 14.12
N ASP A 612 -22.95 -19.78 12.80
CA ASP A 612 -22.76 -21.04 12.10
C ASP A 612 -21.33 -21.14 11.58
N CYS A 613 -20.51 -21.98 12.22
CA CYS A 613 -19.12 -22.23 11.85
C CYS A 613 -18.97 -23.59 11.15
N THR A 614 -18.06 -23.68 10.19
CA THR A 614 -17.82 -24.96 9.48
C THR A 614 -16.71 -25.81 10.10
N GLY A 615 -15.84 -25.22 10.94
CA GLY A 615 -14.74 -25.94 11.57
C GLY A 615 -13.46 -26.06 10.75
N TYR A 616 -13.28 -25.22 9.73
CA TYR A 616 -12.10 -25.23 8.86
C TYR A 616 -11.39 -23.87 8.83
N ARG A 617 -10.05 -23.90 8.76
CA ARG A 617 -9.23 -22.68 8.74
C ARG A 617 -9.52 -21.99 7.42
N GLN A 618 -9.75 -20.68 7.46
CA GLN A 618 -10.09 -19.86 6.27
C GLN A 618 -11.53 -20.05 5.76
N ASP A 619 -12.36 -20.79 6.48
CA ASP A 619 -13.81 -20.69 6.34
C ASP A 619 -14.35 -19.75 7.42
N TYR A 620 -15.45 -19.08 7.15
CA TYR A 620 -16.01 -18.09 8.06
C TYR A 620 -17.20 -18.66 8.82
N CYS A 621 -17.41 -18.12 10.01
CA CYS A 621 -18.65 -18.28 10.72
C CYS A 621 -19.64 -17.21 10.28
N VAL A 622 -20.86 -17.63 9.97
CA VAL A 622 -21.96 -16.73 9.60
C VAL A 622 -22.69 -16.32 10.87
N VAL A 623 -22.84 -15.02 11.09
CA VAL A 623 -23.68 -14.48 12.17
C VAL A 623 -25.06 -14.18 11.60
N SER A 624 -26.08 -14.84 12.12
CA SER A 624 -27.49 -14.60 11.80
C SER A 624 -28.28 -14.25 13.05
N GLU A 625 -29.48 -13.69 12.88
CA GLU A 625 -30.41 -13.57 14.01
C GLU A 625 -30.81 -14.94 14.52
N ARG A 626 -30.94 -15.03 15.85
CA ARG A 626 -31.64 -16.15 16.48
C ARG A 626 -33.06 -16.15 15.97
N TYR A 627 -33.44 -17.24 15.30
CA TYR A 627 -34.84 -17.46 14.93
C TYR A 627 -35.67 -17.57 16.21
N ASP A 628 -36.49 -16.55 16.50
CA ASP A 628 -37.47 -16.59 17.58
C ASP A 628 -38.77 -17.18 17.03
N PRO A 629 -39.11 -18.44 17.36
CA PRO A 629 -40.33 -19.08 16.88
C PRO A 629 -41.62 -18.41 17.40
N THR A 630 -41.54 -17.42 18.28
CA THR A 630 -42.71 -16.70 18.84
C THR A 630 -43.09 -15.44 18.07
N THR A 631 -42.31 -15.00 17.08
CA THR A 631 -42.70 -13.86 16.24
C THR A 631 -43.77 -14.26 15.21
N THR A 632 -45.04 -14.03 15.56
CA THR A 632 -46.16 -14.11 14.63
C THR A 632 -46.04 -13.02 13.56
N VAL A 633 -45.97 -13.46 12.29
CA VAL A 633 -45.95 -12.59 11.11
C VAL A 633 -47.18 -11.66 11.13
N PRO A 634 -47.03 -10.33 11.00
CA PRO A 634 -48.18 -9.43 10.89
C PRO A 634 -48.89 -9.68 9.56
N THR A 635 -50.18 -10.05 9.63
CA THR A 635 -51.07 -10.07 8.46
C THR A 635 -51.26 -8.65 7.95
N THR A 636 -50.64 -8.33 6.82
CA THR A 636 -50.87 -7.07 6.11
C THR A 636 -52.27 -7.07 5.51
N THR A 637 -53.13 -6.21 6.04
CA THR A 637 -54.43 -5.86 5.46
C THR A 637 -54.20 -5.02 4.21
N LYS A 638 -54.65 -5.51 3.06
CA LYS A 638 -54.77 -4.72 1.82
C LYS A 638 -55.83 -3.63 2.04
N ASN A 639 -55.43 -2.36 1.94
CA ASN A 639 -56.37 -1.26 1.74
C ASN A 639 -56.31 -0.81 0.27
N GLU A 640 -57.46 -0.96 -0.38
CA GLU A 640 -57.76 -0.48 -1.71
C GLU A 640 -57.73 1.05 -1.76
N ALA A 641 -57.04 1.59 -2.76
CA ALA A 641 -57.09 3.01 -3.06
C ALA A 641 -58.37 3.32 -3.85
N THR A 642 -59.27 4.10 -3.26
CA THR A 642 -60.33 4.81 -3.98
C THR A 642 -59.93 6.27 -4.15
N ASN A 643 -59.70 6.65 -5.41
CA ASN A 643 -59.61 8.03 -5.85
C ASN A 643 -60.98 8.71 -5.71
N THR A 644 -61.06 9.85 -5.03
CA THR A 644 -62.05 10.88 -5.38
C THR A 644 -61.56 12.29 -5.07
N SER A 645 -61.66 13.14 -6.10
CA SER A 645 -61.52 14.59 -6.13
C SER A 645 -62.60 15.32 -5.31
N GLY A 646 -62.28 16.49 -4.75
CA GLY A 646 -63.31 17.50 -4.44
C GLY A 646 -63.01 18.48 -3.31
N SER A 647 -62.67 19.71 -3.70
CA SER A 647 -63.18 21.01 -3.20
C SER A 647 -63.73 21.15 -1.76
N GLY A 648 -63.30 22.20 -1.06
CA GLY A 648 -64.19 22.90 -0.10
C GLY A 648 -63.59 23.38 1.23
N SER A 649 -63.30 24.68 1.28
CA SER A 649 -63.63 25.68 2.32
C SER A 649 -63.97 25.27 3.78
N GLY A 650 -63.39 25.99 4.75
CA GLY A 650 -63.86 26.11 6.15
C GLY A 650 -62.70 26.06 7.17
N SER A 651 -62.20 27.18 7.71
CA SER A 651 -62.73 28.01 8.81
C SER A 651 -62.56 27.44 10.23
N GLY A 652 -61.63 28.04 10.99
CA GLY A 652 -61.62 28.16 12.47
C GLY A 652 -61.34 26.86 13.24
N THR A 653 -60.63 26.80 14.37
CA THR A 653 -60.36 27.74 15.48
C THR A 653 -59.26 27.14 16.38
N GLY A 654 -58.61 27.95 17.23
CA GLY A 654 -58.21 27.48 18.57
C GLY A 654 -56.71 27.39 18.91
N THR A 655 -56.20 28.51 19.44
CA THR A 655 -55.34 28.62 20.64
C THR A 655 -54.04 27.79 20.77
N SER A 656 -52.90 28.48 20.82
CA SER A 656 -51.85 28.15 21.79
C SER A 656 -51.18 29.40 22.37
N THR A 657 -50.99 29.34 23.68
CA THR A 657 -50.43 30.34 24.60
C THR A 657 -48.95 30.06 24.88
N GLY A 658 -48.21 31.12 25.21
CA GLY A 658 -47.04 31.09 26.10
C GLY A 658 -45.69 31.16 25.38
N SER A 659 -45.02 32.32 25.37
CA SER A 659 -44.16 32.88 26.44
C SER A 659 -42.83 32.12 26.56
N ASP A 660 -41.77 32.64 25.96
CA ASP A 660 -40.77 33.56 26.58
C ASP A 660 -39.61 32.80 27.25
N SER A 661 -38.39 32.97 26.75
CA SER A 661 -37.38 33.79 27.44
C SER A 661 -36.01 33.63 26.81
N THR A 662 -35.42 34.78 26.54
CA THR A 662 -34.03 35.05 26.24
C THR A 662 -33.09 34.76 27.41
N SER A 663 -31.85 34.35 27.14
CA SER A 663 -30.70 34.88 27.89
C SER A 663 -29.42 34.78 27.08
N LYS A 664 -28.70 35.90 27.09
CA LYS A 664 -27.48 36.24 26.37
C LYS A 664 -26.42 36.47 27.43
N THR A 665 -25.27 35.80 27.36
CA THR A 665 -24.12 36.11 28.21
C THR A 665 -22.83 36.07 27.41
N THR A 666 -22.22 37.24 27.29
CA THR A 666 -20.85 37.51 26.87
C THR A 666 -19.89 37.31 28.05
N SER A 667 -18.75 36.66 27.83
CA SER A 667 -17.61 36.69 28.76
C SER A 667 -16.33 37.11 28.02
N LYS A 668 -15.54 37.90 28.74
CA LYS A 668 -14.33 38.65 28.39
C LYS A 668 -13.12 37.87 28.91
N PRO A 669 -11.98 37.77 28.21
CA PRO A 669 -10.78 37.19 28.80
C PRO A 669 -9.92 38.25 29.49
N SER A 670 -9.44 37.87 30.67
CA SER A 670 -8.56 38.63 31.56
C SER A 670 -7.10 38.49 31.12
N VAL A 671 -6.38 39.62 31.18
CA VAL A 671 -4.93 39.73 31.01
C VAL A 671 -4.26 39.41 32.34
N THR A 672 -3.25 38.54 32.32
CA THR A 672 -2.37 38.29 33.46
C THR A 672 -0.93 38.56 33.02
N THR A 673 -0.33 39.59 33.60
CA THR A 673 1.10 39.90 33.60
C THR A 673 1.84 38.92 34.51
N ILE A 674 3.01 38.43 34.10
CA ILE A 674 3.99 37.77 34.98
C ILE A 674 5.32 38.50 34.81
N ASP A 675 5.86 38.90 35.96
CA ASP A 675 7.08 39.66 36.17
C ASP A 675 8.35 38.87 35.82
N ASP A 676 9.35 39.66 35.40
CA ASP A 676 10.77 39.33 35.30
C ASP A 676 11.37 39.01 36.69
N ASP A 677 12.18 37.95 36.76
CA ASP A 677 13.47 37.94 37.47
C ASP A 677 14.09 36.53 37.45
N ASN A 678 15.19 36.35 36.71
CA ASN A 678 16.31 35.52 37.17
C ASN A 678 17.56 35.70 36.28
N LYS A 679 18.48 36.52 36.76
CA LYS A 679 19.89 36.51 36.37
C LYS A 679 20.56 35.25 36.92
N ASN A 680 21.25 34.50 36.07
CA ASN A 680 22.32 33.60 36.51
C ASN A 680 23.55 33.84 35.64
N GLU A 681 24.60 34.36 36.27
CA GLU A 681 25.94 34.52 35.71
C GLU A 681 26.64 33.16 35.70
N GLY A 682 27.01 32.68 34.51
CA GLY A 682 27.78 31.45 34.30
C GLY A 682 29.18 31.76 33.76
N SER A 683 30.17 31.55 34.61
CA SER A 683 31.61 31.75 34.39
C SER A 683 32.21 30.97 33.21
N SER A 684 32.98 31.64 32.35
CA SER A 684 33.73 31.07 31.24
C SER A 684 35.09 30.52 31.69
N GLY A 685 35.26 29.19 31.68
CA GLY A 685 36.55 28.54 31.82
C GLY A 685 37.22 28.32 30.46
N ALA A 686 38.27 29.10 30.14
CA ALA A 686 39.09 28.88 28.96
C ALA A 686 40.08 27.72 29.19
N ILE A 687 40.01 26.68 28.37
CA ILE A 687 41.04 25.62 28.29
C ILE A 687 41.94 25.94 27.09
N SER A 688 43.18 26.34 27.35
CA SER A 688 44.24 26.41 26.34
C SER A 688 44.92 25.05 26.19
N LEU A 689 44.75 24.40 25.04
CA LEU A 689 45.54 23.23 24.64
C LEU A 689 46.65 23.67 23.69
N TYR A 690 47.89 23.65 24.18
CA TYR A 690 49.10 23.80 23.36
C TYR A 690 49.44 22.45 22.70
N TYR A 691 49.36 22.38 21.38
CA TYR A 691 49.96 21.27 20.63
C TYR A 691 51.38 21.64 20.19
N LYS A 692 52.34 20.81 20.62
CA LYS A 692 53.75 20.86 20.21
C LYS A 692 53.90 20.04 18.93
N LEU A 693 54.12 20.71 17.79
CA LEU A 693 54.40 20.04 16.51
C LEU A 693 55.83 19.46 16.51
N PRO A 694 56.05 18.23 15.98
CA PRO A 694 57.38 17.65 15.84
C PRO A 694 58.15 18.29 14.68
N SER A 695 59.43 18.57 14.91
CA SER A 695 60.37 19.38 14.11
C SER A 695 60.70 18.87 12.69
N PHE A 696 59.93 17.93 12.13
CA PHE A 696 60.25 17.30 10.84
C PHE A 696 59.52 17.93 9.63
N MET A 697 58.43 18.69 9.84
CA MET A 697 57.70 19.35 8.74
C MET A 697 58.28 20.70 8.29
N MET A 698 59.18 21.31 9.07
CA MET A 698 59.74 22.63 8.73
C MET A 698 60.80 22.54 7.60
N TYR A 699 61.37 21.36 7.34
CA TYR A 699 62.37 21.16 6.28
C TYR A 699 61.77 21.03 4.87
N ILE A 700 60.53 20.57 4.74
CA ILE A 700 59.87 20.39 3.42
C ILE A 700 59.38 21.74 2.86
N ILE A 701 58.95 22.66 3.72
CA ILE A 701 58.48 23.99 3.30
C ILE A 701 59.64 24.87 2.83
N LEU A 702 60.83 24.75 3.43
CA LEU A 702 62.03 25.46 2.97
C LEU A 702 62.58 24.91 1.65
N PHE A 703 62.39 23.62 1.36
CA PHE A 703 62.82 23.03 0.08
C PHE A 703 61.94 23.45 -1.10
N ILE A 704 60.62 23.62 -0.86
CA ILE A 704 59.69 24.08 -1.90
C ILE A 704 59.84 25.59 -2.17
N LEU A 705 60.15 26.40 -1.15
CA LEU A 705 60.43 27.83 -1.33
C LEU A 705 61.78 28.10 -2.02
N GLY A 706 62.76 27.20 -1.90
CA GLY A 706 64.06 27.32 -2.59
C GLY A 706 63.98 27.10 -4.10
N ILE A 707 63.00 26.34 -4.59
CA ILE A 707 62.84 26.03 -6.02
C ILE A 707 62.22 27.19 -6.81
N PHE A 708 61.49 28.10 -6.15
CA PHE A 708 60.88 29.27 -6.80
C PHE A 708 61.81 30.49 -6.94
N ILE A 709 63.06 30.41 -6.47
CA ILE A 709 64.06 31.49 -6.66
C ILE A 709 64.97 31.22 -7.87
N TYR A 710 64.77 30.10 -8.57
CA TYR A 710 65.54 29.71 -9.76
C TYR A 710 64.64 29.30 -10.93
N PHE A 711 63.61 30.10 -11.23
CA PHE A 711 62.93 30.11 -12.54
C PHE A 711 62.42 31.50 -12.88
#